data_AF-A0A520K6H6-F1
#
_entry.id   AF-A0A520K6H6-F1
#
_cell.length_a   1.000
_cell.length_b   1.000
_cell.length_c   1.000
_cell.angle_alpha   90.00
_cell.angle_beta   90.00
_cell.angle_gamma   90.00
#
_symmetry.space_group_name_H-M   'P 1'
#
loop_
_entity.id
_entity.type
_entity.pdbx_description
1 polymer ?
#
loop_
_entity_poly.entity_id
_entity_poly.type
_entity_poly.pdbx_seq_one_letter_code
_entity_poly.pdbx_strand_id
1 'polypeptide(L)'
;MNKTITSALIILLFTAGVAMAEGIVNDYPELESVSDFGGDLTIMHLLGHRAAYTSMEQLSFEKGDSNVLALTRAGRATAVGGHSTEQCIDAVIATSGCTIGNKNLIVIHSCSEKPLWFVFCNQNTMEATYLRANKTVLAEYLTRESTTTDKNALYNEFMTDNSVFEVSSKYNVDANDLIADPTPWNTMLGEIGPTDAMSIVYVANPLARWSPSGLIAGLQLHDHICPAVLCGYFFSEMVVEELPLQSPSDKYVNIATPPWCKDDTMTPMLGITNAVRMVSADIPEEMKQQLPSPPYGGGGGHGVGGAVIRWNKTTNSGDGIIMSFNKLEAIKLSDSGYLTATTGAQRGIEVLKIICWMTENPDEARKVHQIEKRFTVSEEELRQLFTTKENPLEILEILPEADSEAANDSGAQELVASPLSIPNVKLPDLNILPVASACDIVLSTDPNFQYFPAPPAEPEASGDIVTDYPMLGSLAEFSTRSSPDDLSIMNMLGFKACKVGMGLQEFEKNNPDMMVFTNAGYVASINGKSTEQCVDAIMDESGCTIGKNNLVMPRTSVNSRVWFAFLNTSNMDCIFLWVNNNVIEDYLARDDTENHYDLMREFVQVRGDVVFTTYKLNLDKDELINDPEQWAMIESHLGKKNAWMMAWGGNVLAKHQTPEFLAIVDEHTHICAGTLVGYHMVDVIRSELPTMGGRECAVTLGGDTLISVVPDCRNDAILALLDTTPGRKGYFSTKLSAEQINELAPEAKDATTIYIAWNKVEQHGEGIVLGFDTMKARELSGSDYENEPFWLCRLKCLTWMADHPDECKNLVKVIHRFEVNDFSEVQKLQSVNVNPLAELGLTNKSFVPAETADTHTDAETNDTHTESEAAATPFIPASACMAIVLVAALLLSRRQ
;
A
#
# COMPACT_ATOMS: atom_id res chain seq x y z
N MET A 1 -28.18 -43.85 14.87
CA MET A 1 -27.56 -43.93 13.54
C MET A 1 -27.04 -42.59 12.98
N ASN A 2 -27.12 -41.45 13.70
CA ASN A 2 -26.81 -40.13 13.13
C ASN A 2 -25.53 -39.42 13.63
N LYS A 3 -24.70 -40.01 14.50
CA LYS A 3 -23.40 -39.41 14.89
C LYS A 3 -22.20 -40.05 14.18
N THR A 4 -22.32 -41.33 13.85
CA THR A 4 -21.30 -42.10 13.13
C THR A 4 -21.27 -41.75 11.65
N ILE A 5 -22.40 -41.38 11.05
CA ILE A 5 -22.47 -40.99 9.63
C ILE A 5 -21.86 -39.60 9.43
N THR A 6 -22.08 -38.64 10.34
CA THR A 6 -21.49 -37.29 10.26
C THR A 6 -19.98 -37.31 10.50
N SER A 7 -19.52 -38.11 11.47
CA SER A 7 -18.08 -38.29 11.72
C SER A 7 -17.40 -39.03 10.56
N ALA A 8 -18.07 -40.02 9.95
CA ALA A 8 -17.56 -40.71 8.77
C ALA A 8 -17.58 -39.81 7.51
N LEU A 9 -18.54 -38.89 7.36
CA LEU A 9 -18.56 -37.94 6.24
C LEU A 9 -17.46 -36.88 6.36
N ILE A 10 -17.18 -36.40 7.58
CA ILE A 10 -16.07 -35.47 7.86
C ILE A 10 -14.73 -36.18 7.64
N ILE A 11 -14.56 -37.42 8.10
CA ILE A 11 -13.37 -38.22 7.81
C ILE A 11 -13.26 -38.52 6.30
N LEU A 12 -14.36 -38.80 5.59
CA LEU A 12 -14.32 -39.03 4.14
C LEU A 12 -13.98 -37.75 3.35
N LEU A 13 -14.45 -36.57 3.79
CA LEU A 13 -14.11 -35.28 3.17
C LEU A 13 -12.65 -34.90 3.45
N PHE A 14 -12.14 -35.15 4.65
CA PHE A 14 -10.72 -34.99 4.96
C PHE A 14 -9.84 -35.99 4.21
N THR A 15 -10.21 -37.26 4.12
CA THR A 15 -9.43 -38.26 3.35
C THR A 15 -9.53 -38.06 1.85
N ALA A 16 -10.62 -37.47 1.34
CA ALA A 16 -10.75 -37.16 -0.09
C ALA A 16 -9.93 -35.92 -0.48
N GLY A 17 -9.79 -34.92 0.41
CA GLY A 17 -8.87 -33.79 0.21
C GLY A 17 -7.40 -34.22 0.31
N VAL A 18 -7.04 -35.00 1.33
CA VAL A 18 -5.67 -35.49 1.54
C VAL A 18 -5.25 -36.51 0.46
N ALA A 19 -6.14 -37.39 0.00
CA ALA A 19 -5.82 -38.33 -1.08
C ALA A 19 -5.69 -37.69 -2.48
N MET A 20 -6.13 -36.44 -2.67
CA MET A 20 -6.03 -35.71 -3.94
C MET A 20 -4.72 -34.92 -4.06
N ALA A 21 -4.18 -34.42 -2.94
CA ALA A 21 -2.85 -33.81 -2.88
C ALA A 21 -1.73 -34.86 -3.03
N GLU A 22 -1.93 -36.09 -2.54
CA GLU A 22 -0.99 -37.20 -2.72
C GLU A 22 -0.71 -37.53 -4.20
N GLY A 23 -1.68 -37.34 -5.10
CA GLY A 23 -1.54 -37.70 -6.52
C GLY A 23 -0.39 -36.95 -7.23
N ILE A 24 -0.43 -35.62 -7.21
CA ILE A 24 0.55 -34.81 -7.94
C ILE A 24 1.91 -34.78 -7.23
N VAL A 25 1.93 -34.84 -5.90
CA VAL A 25 3.17 -34.91 -5.11
C VAL A 25 3.89 -36.25 -5.35
N ASN A 26 3.17 -37.34 -5.60
CA ASN A 26 3.81 -38.60 -5.99
C ASN A 26 4.52 -38.50 -7.36
N ASP A 27 3.94 -37.75 -8.30
CA ASP A 27 4.51 -37.53 -9.64
C ASP A 27 5.65 -36.50 -9.61
N TYR A 28 5.56 -35.51 -8.72
CA TYR A 28 6.51 -34.41 -8.51
C TYR A 28 6.83 -34.24 -7.01
N PRO A 29 7.73 -35.06 -6.43
CA PRO A 29 8.03 -35.04 -4.99
C PRO A 29 8.49 -33.69 -4.44
N GLU A 30 9.12 -32.87 -5.28
CA GLU A 30 9.52 -31.50 -4.94
C GLU A 30 8.35 -30.59 -4.53
N LEU A 31 7.11 -30.92 -4.88
CA LEU A 31 5.90 -30.20 -4.47
C LEU A 31 5.49 -30.47 -3.03
N GLU A 32 6.06 -31.47 -2.35
CA GLU A 32 5.75 -31.78 -0.94
C GLU A 32 5.93 -30.52 -0.06
N SER A 33 7.06 -29.83 -0.23
CA SER A 33 7.33 -28.58 0.51
C SER A 33 6.33 -27.46 0.23
N VAL A 34 5.78 -27.40 -0.99
CA VAL A 34 4.77 -26.41 -1.37
C VAL A 34 3.42 -26.77 -0.75
N SER A 35 3.08 -28.06 -0.73
CA SER A 35 1.84 -28.55 -0.12
C SER A 35 1.86 -28.39 1.40
N ASP A 36 2.99 -28.66 2.05
CA ASP A 36 3.16 -28.52 3.50
C ASP A 36 3.05 -27.05 3.95
N PHE A 37 3.58 -26.14 3.14
CA PHE A 37 3.58 -24.71 3.43
C PHE A 37 2.26 -24.02 3.03
N GLY A 38 1.87 -24.13 1.76
CA GLY A 38 0.72 -23.46 1.15
C GLY A 38 -0.63 -24.15 1.40
N GLY A 39 -0.62 -25.42 1.80
CA GLY A 39 -1.83 -26.24 1.94
C GLY A 39 -2.22 -26.92 0.62
N ASP A 40 -3.52 -26.98 0.34
CA ASP A 40 -4.02 -27.63 -0.88
C ASP A 40 -3.44 -26.96 -2.14
N LEU A 41 -2.77 -27.77 -2.98
CA LEU A 41 -2.15 -27.29 -4.21
C LEU A 41 -3.19 -26.76 -5.20
N THR A 42 -2.81 -25.70 -5.91
CA THR A 42 -3.61 -25.04 -6.95
C THR A 42 -2.76 -24.73 -8.17
N ILE A 43 -3.37 -24.38 -9.30
CA ILE A 43 -2.65 -23.92 -10.50
C ILE A 43 -1.68 -22.77 -10.18
N MET A 44 -2.03 -21.86 -9.27
CA MET A 44 -1.13 -20.77 -8.85
C MET A 44 0.06 -21.25 -8.03
N HIS A 45 -0.13 -22.24 -7.15
CA HIS A 45 1.00 -22.89 -6.47
C HIS A 45 1.94 -23.54 -7.49
N LEU A 46 1.40 -24.27 -8.47
CA LEU A 46 2.20 -24.92 -9.52
C LEU A 46 2.93 -23.89 -10.38
N LEU A 47 2.30 -22.76 -10.73
CA LEU A 47 2.94 -21.70 -11.51
C LEU A 47 4.15 -21.10 -10.78
N GLY A 48 3.98 -20.71 -9.50
CA GLY A 48 5.05 -20.17 -8.68
C GLY A 48 6.19 -21.18 -8.48
N HIS A 49 5.85 -22.45 -8.24
CA HIS A 49 6.82 -23.54 -8.16
C HIS A 49 7.61 -23.70 -9.46
N ARG A 50 6.92 -23.79 -10.61
CA ARG A 50 7.59 -23.91 -11.92
C ARG A 50 8.52 -22.74 -12.21
N ALA A 51 8.13 -21.52 -11.85
CA ALA A 51 8.98 -20.34 -12.03
C ALA A 51 10.25 -20.41 -11.19
N ALA A 52 10.13 -20.78 -9.91
CA ALA A 52 11.25 -20.95 -9.00
C ALA A 52 12.17 -22.11 -9.43
N TYR A 53 11.59 -23.29 -9.68
CA TYR A 53 12.33 -24.49 -10.06
C TYR A 53 13.10 -24.30 -11.38
N THR A 54 12.44 -23.74 -12.41
CA THR A 54 13.09 -23.41 -13.69
C THR A 54 14.27 -22.45 -13.48
N SER A 55 14.13 -21.49 -12.57
CA SER A 55 15.19 -20.53 -12.28
C SER A 55 16.35 -21.14 -11.51
N MET A 56 16.07 -22.04 -10.57
CA MET A 56 17.08 -22.82 -9.85
C MET A 56 17.97 -23.61 -10.82
N GLU A 57 17.38 -24.27 -11.81
CA GLU A 57 18.12 -25.00 -12.84
C GLU A 57 18.97 -24.06 -13.71
N GLN A 58 18.38 -22.96 -14.22
CA GLN A 58 19.05 -22.05 -15.15
C GLN A 58 20.15 -21.20 -14.50
N LEU A 59 20.02 -20.88 -13.22
CA LEU A 59 20.97 -20.08 -12.44
C LEU A 59 21.87 -20.93 -11.54
N SER A 60 21.64 -22.24 -11.49
CA SER A 60 22.42 -23.22 -10.73
C SER A 60 22.55 -22.88 -9.25
N PHE A 61 21.42 -22.57 -8.59
CA PHE A 61 21.36 -22.36 -7.14
C PHE A 61 20.45 -23.40 -6.46
N GLU A 62 20.71 -23.63 -5.18
CA GLU A 62 19.94 -24.55 -4.35
C GLU A 62 18.95 -23.80 -3.45
N LYS A 63 17.92 -24.49 -2.97
CA LYS A 63 16.93 -23.92 -2.05
C LYS A 63 17.66 -23.32 -0.84
N GLY A 64 17.40 -22.04 -0.56
CA GLY A 64 18.03 -21.34 0.53
C GLY A 64 19.43 -20.77 0.21
N ASP A 65 19.81 -20.56 -1.05
CA ASP A 65 21.01 -19.77 -1.39
C ASP A 65 20.84 -18.28 -1.03
N SER A 66 21.68 -17.76 -0.13
CA SER A 66 21.57 -16.39 0.42
C SER A 66 21.84 -15.29 -0.59
N ASN A 67 22.46 -15.64 -1.72
CA ASN A 67 22.83 -14.69 -2.76
C ASN A 67 21.77 -14.60 -3.86
N VAL A 68 20.61 -15.24 -3.69
CA VAL A 68 19.54 -15.19 -4.68
C VAL A 68 18.50 -14.16 -4.27
N LEU A 69 18.23 -13.23 -5.17
CA LEU A 69 17.14 -12.26 -5.07
C LEU A 69 15.98 -12.71 -5.96
N ALA A 70 14.82 -12.94 -5.36
CA ALA A 70 13.56 -13.20 -6.05
C ALA A 70 12.70 -11.92 -6.08
N LEU A 71 12.14 -11.59 -7.25
CA LEU A 71 11.19 -10.51 -7.45
C LEU A 71 9.95 -11.07 -8.14
N THR A 72 8.77 -10.60 -7.75
CA THR A 72 7.52 -10.99 -8.44
C THR A 72 6.46 -9.91 -8.36
N ARG A 73 5.62 -9.84 -9.39
CA ARG A 73 4.35 -9.09 -9.37
C ARG A 73 3.16 -9.90 -8.87
N ALA A 74 3.37 -11.15 -8.42
CA ALA A 74 2.34 -11.88 -7.69
C ALA A 74 1.92 -11.08 -6.45
N GLY A 75 0.63 -11.06 -6.11
CA GLY A 75 0.16 -10.34 -4.93
C GLY A 75 -1.33 -10.01 -4.97
N ARG A 76 -1.78 -9.37 -3.88
CA ARG A 76 -3.19 -9.12 -3.54
C ARG A 76 -4.03 -8.41 -4.62
N ALA A 77 -3.47 -7.41 -5.28
CA ALA A 77 -4.20 -6.64 -6.31
C ALA A 77 -4.03 -7.23 -7.73
N THR A 78 -3.12 -8.20 -7.91
CA THR A 78 -2.87 -8.83 -9.20
C THR A 78 -3.71 -10.10 -9.31
N ALA A 79 -4.69 -10.08 -10.20
CA ALA A 79 -5.59 -11.19 -10.46
C ALA A 79 -5.50 -11.66 -11.92
N VAL A 80 -5.56 -12.96 -12.14
CA VAL A 80 -5.66 -13.56 -13.48
C VAL A 80 -6.97 -14.31 -13.58
N GLY A 81 -7.83 -13.90 -14.52
CA GLY A 81 -9.17 -14.51 -14.66
C GLY A 81 -10.05 -14.35 -13.41
N GLY A 82 -9.81 -13.33 -12.58
CA GLY A 82 -10.53 -13.14 -11.31
C GLY A 82 -9.98 -13.96 -10.13
N HIS A 83 -8.88 -14.68 -10.31
CA HIS A 83 -8.21 -15.44 -9.24
C HIS A 83 -6.98 -14.70 -8.71
N SER A 84 -6.75 -14.78 -7.39
CA SER A 84 -5.54 -14.25 -6.74
C SER A 84 -4.27 -14.89 -7.31
N THR A 85 -3.17 -14.16 -7.24
CA THR A 85 -1.83 -14.67 -7.56
C THR A 85 -0.98 -14.92 -6.32
N GLU A 86 -1.49 -14.65 -5.11
CA GLU A 86 -0.73 -14.72 -3.86
C GLU A 86 -0.18 -16.13 -3.55
N GLN A 87 -0.87 -17.19 -3.97
CA GLN A 87 -0.39 -18.56 -3.81
C GLN A 87 0.93 -18.82 -4.56
N CYS A 88 1.26 -18.02 -5.58
CA CYS A 88 2.56 -18.08 -6.22
C CYS A 88 3.68 -17.65 -5.25
N ILE A 89 3.40 -16.73 -4.32
CA ILE A 89 4.37 -16.25 -3.31
C ILE A 89 4.73 -17.40 -2.38
N ASP A 90 3.72 -18.12 -1.87
CA ASP A 90 3.93 -19.28 -1.00
C ASP A 90 4.76 -20.37 -1.70
N ALA A 91 4.47 -20.64 -2.98
CA ALA A 91 5.23 -21.60 -3.76
C ALA A 91 6.67 -21.13 -4.05
N VAL A 92 6.90 -19.84 -4.30
CA VAL A 92 8.25 -19.26 -4.46
C VAL A 92 9.04 -19.41 -3.16
N ILE A 93 8.45 -19.11 -2.00
CA ILE A 93 9.06 -19.30 -0.69
C ILE A 93 9.44 -20.77 -0.48
N ALA A 94 8.46 -21.67 -0.62
CA ALA A 94 8.65 -23.09 -0.35
C ALA A 94 9.68 -23.75 -1.29
N THR A 95 9.71 -23.34 -2.56
CA THR A 95 10.60 -23.93 -3.57
C THR A 95 12.02 -23.34 -3.51
N SER A 96 12.15 -22.01 -3.48
CA SER A 96 13.46 -21.34 -3.58
C SER A 96 14.13 -21.06 -2.24
N GLY A 97 13.37 -20.99 -1.14
CA GLY A 97 13.86 -20.52 0.16
C GLY A 97 14.10 -19.00 0.23
N CYS A 98 13.71 -18.24 -0.78
CA CYS A 98 13.70 -16.78 -0.69
C CYS A 98 12.49 -16.31 0.14
N THR A 99 12.73 -15.46 1.14
CA THR A 99 11.68 -15.01 2.07
C THR A 99 11.69 -13.48 2.22
N ILE A 100 10.56 -12.95 2.68
CA ILE A 100 10.44 -11.52 3.03
C ILE A 100 11.37 -11.21 4.20
N GLY A 101 11.43 -12.06 5.22
CA GLY A 101 12.31 -11.85 6.38
C GLY A 101 13.80 -11.79 6.03
N ASN A 102 14.22 -12.51 4.99
CA ASN A 102 15.60 -12.49 4.49
C ASN A 102 15.91 -11.35 3.50
N LYS A 103 14.95 -10.45 3.22
CA LYS A 103 15.09 -9.36 2.23
C LYS A 103 15.43 -9.80 0.82
N ASN A 104 15.22 -11.07 0.52
CA ASN A 104 15.60 -11.66 -0.76
C ASN A 104 14.39 -12.19 -1.54
N LEU A 105 13.17 -11.92 -1.06
CA LEU A 105 11.93 -11.98 -1.84
C LEU A 105 11.22 -10.62 -1.78
N ILE A 106 11.18 -9.92 -2.91
CA ILE A 106 10.47 -8.64 -3.02
C ILE A 106 9.19 -8.82 -3.83
N VAL A 107 8.07 -8.60 -3.15
CA VAL A 107 6.73 -8.61 -3.74
C VAL A 107 6.39 -7.20 -4.21
N ILE A 108 6.27 -7.01 -5.52
CA ILE A 108 5.99 -5.72 -6.14
C ILE A 108 4.48 -5.51 -6.27
N HIS A 109 4.01 -4.35 -5.80
CA HIS A 109 2.64 -3.91 -5.95
C HIS A 109 2.30 -3.67 -7.43
N SER A 110 1.20 -4.27 -7.86
CA SER A 110 0.75 -4.25 -9.24
C SER A 110 -0.76 -4.47 -9.30
N CYS A 111 -1.45 -3.84 -10.26
CA CYS A 111 -2.86 -4.05 -10.51
C CYS A 111 -3.14 -5.30 -11.36
N SER A 112 -4.40 -5.77 -11.35
CA SER A 112 -4.88 -6.97 -12.05
C SER A 112 -4.66 -7.00 -13.57
N GLU A 113 -4.41 -5.84 -14.16
CA GLU A 113 -4.27 -5.73 -15.60
C GLU A 113 -2.83 -5.81 -16.08
N LYS A 114 -1.86 -5.81 -15.18
CA LYS A 114 -0.44 -5.97 -15.52
C LYS A 114 -0.04 -7.44 -15.64
N PRO A 115 1.00 -7.75 -16.44
CA PRO A 115 1.50 -9.10 -16.54
C PRO A 115 2.04 -9.63 -15.21
N LEU A 116 1.70 -10.88 -14.92
CA LEU A 116 2.32 -11.65 -13.86
C LEU A 116 3.68 -12.16 -14.35
N TRP A 117 4.73 -11.86 -13.61
CA TRP A 117 6.08 -12.37 -13.89
C TRP A 117 6.85 -12.71 -12.61
N PHE A 118 7.91 -13.47 -12.80
CA PHE A 118 8.86 -13.91 -11.78
C PHE A 118 10.28 -13.64 -12.28
N VAL A 119 11.12 -13.11 -11.40
CA VAL A 119 12.53 -12.87 -11.64
C VAL A 119 13.33 -13.47 -10.51
N PHE A 120 14.39 -14.18 -10.85
CA PHE A 120 15.40 -14.62 -9.90
C PHE A 120 16.75 -14.11 -10.38
N CYS A 121 17.56 -13.55 -9.49
CA CYS A 121 18.90 -13.08 -9.80
C CYS A 121 19.89 -13.69 -8.82
N ASN A 122 20.90 -14.37 -9.34
CA ASN A 122 22.04 -14.78 -8.54
C ASN A 122 22.99 -13.60 -8.41
N GLN A 123 23.05 -12.98 -7.23
CA GLN A 123 23.82 -11.75 -6.98
C GLN A 123 25.35 -11.98 -7.03
N ASN A 124 25.83 -13.23 -7.00
CA ASN A 124 27.25 -13.52 -7.22
C ASN A 124 27.65 -13.43 -8.69
N THR A 125 26.77 -13.86 -9.59
CA THR A 125 27.04 -13.88 -11.04
C THR A 125 26.36 -12.73 -11.78
N MET A 126 25.41 -12.07 -11.13
CA MET A 126 24.49 -11.09 -11.71
C MET A 126 23.75 -11.62 -12.95
N GLU A 127 23.58 -12.94 -13.04
CA GLU A 127 22.68 -13.55 -14.01
C GLU A 127 21.27 -13.58 -13.43
N ALA A 128 20.28 -13.24 -14.25
CA ALA A 128 18.87 -13.22 -13.86
C ALA A 128 18.00 -13.97 -14.86
N THR A 129 17.03 -14.74 -14.36
CA THR A 129 15.92 -15.28 -15.16
C THR A 129 14.74 -14.34 -15.10
N TYR A 130 13.97 -14.27 -16.19
CA TYR A 130 12.70 -13.56 -16.29
C TYR A 130 11.67 -14.48 -16.93
N LEU A 131 10.61 -14.78 -16.19
CA LEU A 131 9.51 -15.63 -16.63
C LEU A 131 8.20 -14.83 -16.57
N ARG A 132 7.57 -14.59 -17.72
CA ARG A 132 6.27 -13.90 -17.80
C ARG A 132 5.17 -14.89 -18.15
N ALA A 133 4.16 -14.96 -17.30
CA ALA A 133 3.04 -15.87 -17.47
C ALA A 133 2.15 -15.44 -18.64
N ASN A 134 1.67 -16.40 -19.41
CA ASN A 134 0.68 -16.18 -20.46
C ASN A 134 -0.70 -16.07 -19.81
N LYS A 135 -1.24 -14.84 -19.75
CA LYS A 135 -2.51 -14.54 -19.08
C LYS A 135 -3.69 -15.35 -19.64
N THR A 136 -3.72 -15.58 -20.96
CA THR A 136 -4.81 -16.32 -21.63
C THR A 136 -4.77 -17.80 -21.28
N VAL A 137 -3.61 -18.44 -21.47
CA VAL A 137 -3.42 -19.87 -21.14
C VAL A 137 -3.71 -20.11 -19.66
N LEU A 138 -3.18 -19.26 -18.79
CA LEU A 138 -3.39 -19.36 -17.34
C LEU A 138 -4.88 -19.23 -16.97
N ALA A 139 -5.61 -18.29 -17.57
CA ALA A 139 -7.05 -18.14 -17.33
C ALA A 139 -7.86 -19.38 -17.75
N GLU A 140 -7.46 -20.05 -18.84
CA GLU A 140 -8.09 -21.32 -19.25
C GLU A 140 -7.88 -22.43 -18.21
N TYR A 141 -6.66 -22.58 -17.70
CA TYR A 141 -6.36 -23.57 -16.64
C TYR A 141 -7.13 -23.28 -15.35
N LEU A 142 -7.22 -22.02 -14.92
CA LEU A 142 -7.97 -21.63 -13.72
C LEU A 142 -9.47 -21.92 -13.87
N THR A 143 -10.03 -21.62 -15.06
CA THR A 143 -11.43 -21.96 -15.37
C THR A 143 -11.66 -23.47 -15.28
N ARG A 144 -10.74 -24.27 -15.83
CA ARG A 144 -10.81 -25.74 -15.77
C ARG A 144 -10.64 -26.27 -14.36
N GLU A 145 -9.74 -25.70 -13.56
CA GLU A 145 -9.52 -26.07 -12.16
C GLU A 145 -10.80 -25.92 -11.32
N SER A 146 -11.57 -24.85 -11.57
CA SER A 146 -12.83 -24.60 -10.86
C SER A 146 -13.98 -25.56 -11.22
N THR A 147 -13.86 -26.29 -12.34
CA THR A 147 -14.95 -27.12 -12.90
C THR A 147 -14.63 -28.60 -12.97
N THR A 148 -13.35 -28.98 -12.97
CA THR A 148 -12.94 -30.38 -13.08
C THR A 148 -13.16 -31.15 -11.77
N THR A 149 -13.41 -32.46 -11.91
CA THR A 149 -13.40 -33.40 -10.78
C THR A 149 -12.10 -34.19 -10.70
N ASP A 150 -11.30 -34.20 -11.78
CA ASP A 150 -9.97 -34.82 -11.84
C ASP A 150 -8.92 -33.71 -11.87
N LYS A 151 -8.55 -33.24 -10.67
CA LYS A 151 -7.51 -32.21 -10.51
C LYS A 151 -6.12 -32.77 -10.82
N ASN A 152 -5.85 -34.04 -10.52
CA ASN A 152 -4.52 -34.61 -10.72
C ASN A 152 -4.11 -34.65 -12.19
N ALA A 153 -5.03 -35.05 -13.08
CA ALA A 153 -4.78 -35.03 -14.52
C ALA A 153 -4.55 -33.59 -15.04
N LEU A 154 -5.34 -32.62 -14.56
CA LEU A 154 -5.17 -31.21 -14.91
C LEU A 154 -3.81 -30.66 -14.45
N TYR A 155 -3.39 -30.99 -13.23
CA TYR A 155 -2.12 -30.54 -12.67
C TYR A 155 -0.92 -31.16 -13.42
N ASN A 156 -0.98 -32.44 -13.76
CA ASN A 156 0.02 -33.10 -14.61
C ASN A 156 0.12 -32.46 -16.00
N GLU A 157 -1.02 -32.14 -16.62
CA GLU A 157 -1.04 -31.40 -17.89
C GLU A 157 -0.38 -30.03 -17.73
N PHE A 158 -0.79 -29.27 -16.71
CA PHE A 158 -0.23 -27.94 -16.42
C PHE A 158 1.28 -28.00 -16.19
N MET A 159 1.80 -29.01 -15.47
CA MET A 159 3.24 -29.13 -15.17
C MET A 159 4.10 -29.31 -16.43
N THR A 160 3.55 -29.87 -17.50
CA THR A 160 4.27 -30.16 -18.75
C THR A 160 4.03 -29.13 -19.86
N ASP A 161 3.06 -28.22 -19.67
CA ASP A 161 2.71 -27.21 -20.66
C ASP A 161 3.70 -26.04 -20.64
N ASN A 162 4.54 -25.92 -21.66
CA ASN A 162 5.50 -24.80 -21.77
C ASN A 162 4.86 -23.49 -22.22
N SER A 163 3.60 -23.51 -22.69
CA SER A 163 2.91 -22.28 -23.14
C SER A 163 2.39 -21.41 -22.00
N VAL A 164 2.45 -21.91 -20.76
CA VAL A 164 2.06 -21.13 -19.56
C VAL A 164 2.97 -19.92 -19.34
N PHE A 165 4.20 -19.95 -19.86
CA PHE A 165 5.11 -18.81 -19.89
C PHE A 165 5.27 -18.35 -21.34
N GLU A 166 4.86 -17.12 -21.63
CA GLU A 166 5.06 -16.53 -22.96
C GLU A 166 6.48 -15.97 -23.15
N VAL A 167 7.17 -15.66 -22.05
CA VAL A 167 8.59 -15.32 -22.03
C VAL A 167 9.28 -16.13 -20.95
N SER A 168 10.42 -16.74 -21.28
CA SER A 168 11.33 -17.39 -20.35
C SER A 168 12.75 -17.14 -20.84
N SER A 169 13.41 -16.15 -20.25
CA SER A 169 14.71 -15.67 -20.70
C SER A 169 15.71 -15.60 -19.55
N LYS A 170 17.00 -15.69 -19.89
CA LYS A 170 18.12 -15.49 -18.98
C LYS A 170 18.96 -14.32 -19.48
N TYR A 171 19.28 -13.38 -18.60
CA TYR A 171 20.01 -12.15 -18.90
C TYR A 171 21.21 -12.00 -17.95
N ASN A 172 22.32 -11.44 -18.45
CA ASN A 172 23.33 -10.85 -17.59
C ASN A 172 22.90 -9.41 -17.27
N VAL A 173 22.72 -9.11 -15.98
CA VAL A 173 22.26 -7.81 -15.49
C VAL A 173 23.33 -7.06 -14.71
N ASP A 174 24.59 -7.50 -14.73
CA ASP A 174 25.70 -6.81 -14.07
C ASP A 174 25.85 -5.38 -14.60
N ALA A 175 25.83 -4.40 -13.70
CA ALA A 175 25.94 -3.00 -14.10
C ALA A 175 27.26 -2.69 -14.81
N ASN A 176 28.40 -3.24 -14.39
CA ASN A 176 29.69 -2.96 -15.01
C ASN A 176 29.75 -3.52 -16.43
N ASP A 177 29.24 -4.73 -16.64
CA ASP A 177 29.16 -5.34 -17.98
C ASP A 177 28.23 -4.54 -18.89
N LEU A 178 27.05 -4.14 -18.41
CA LEU A 178 26.08 -3.34 -19.18
C LEU A 178 26.60 -1.93 -19.50
N ILE A 179 27.40 -1.33 -18.60
CA ILE A 179 28.06 -0.04 -18.82
C ILE A 179 29.17 -0.18 -19.87
N ALA A 180 29.93 -1.27 -19.84
CA ALA A 180 31.01 -1.53 -20.78
C ALA A 180 30.50 -1.90 -22.19
N ASP A 181 29.43 -2.69 -22.27
CA ASP A 181 28.72 -3.04 -23.50
C ASP A 181 27.20 -2.96 -23.29
N PRO A 182 26.52 -1.94 -23.84
CA PRO A 182 25.08 -1.78 -23.69
C PRO A 182 24.25 -2.71 -24.59
N THR A 183 24.87 -3.60 -25.37
CA THR A 183 24.16 -4.53 -26.25
C THR A 183 23.15 -5.40 -25.50
N PRO A 184 23.49 -6.06 -24.37
CA PRO A 184 22.51 -6.86 -23.62
C PRO A 184 21.36 -6.01 -23.07
N TRP A 185 21.64 -4.78 -22.62
CA TRP A 185 20.60 -3.83 -22.20
C TRP A 185 19.64 -3.50 -23.35
N ASN A 186 20.15 -3.20 -24.54
CA ASN A 186 19.33 -2.94 -25.73
C ASN A 186 18.49 -4.16 -26.12
N THR A 187 19.03 -5.37 -25.96
CA THR A 187 18.29 -6.62 -26.19
C THR A 187 17.13 -6.75 -25.21
N MET A 188 17.36 -6.55 -23.91
CA MET A 188 16.28 -6.58 -22.90
C MET A 188 15.20 -5.56 -23.20
N LEU A 189 15.58 -4.32 -23.55
CA LEU A 189 14.62 -3.27 -23.94
C LEU A 189 13.74 -3.68 -25.13
N GLY A 190 14.27 -4.45 -26.08
CA GLY A 190 13.53 -4.92 -27.24
C GLY A 190 12.66 -6.15 -26.97
N GLU A 191 13.11 -7.07 -26.10
CA GLU A 191 12.43 -8.34 -25.84
C GLU A 191 11.33 -8.24 -24.78
N ILE A 192 11.61 -7.56 -23.66
CA ILE A 192 10.71 -7.49 -22.50
C ILE A 192 10.21 -6.06 -22.21
N GLY A 193 10.71 -5.08 -22.95
CA GLY A 193 10.32 -3.68 -22.82
C GLY A 193 11.05 -2.93 -21.71
N PRO A 194 10.98 -1.58 -21.72
CA PRO A 194 11.74 -0.74 -20.81
C PRO A 194 11.31 -0.86 -19.34
N THR A 195 10.01 -1.01 -19.09
CA THR A 195 9.48 -1.12 -17.72
C THR A 195 10.08 -2.35 -17.03
N ASP A 196 9.86 -3.54 -17.58
CA ASP A 196 10.31 -4.77 -16.95
C ASP A 196 11.85 -4.91 -16.96
N ALA A 197 12.54 -4.42 -17.99
CA ALA A 197 14.01 -4.38 -17.99
C ALA A 197 14.55 -3.50 -16.83
N MET A 198 13.91 -2.36 -16.54
CA MET A 198 14.27 -1.52 -15.39
C MET A 198 13.95 -2.21 -14.06
N SER A 199 12.79 -2.86 -13.93
CA SER A 199 12.37 -3.58 -12.71
C SER A 199 13.30 -4.74 -12.35
N ILE A 200 14.13 -5.20 -13.30
CA ILE A 200 15.20 -6.18 -13.05
C ILE A 200 16.53 -5.47 -12.76
N VAL A 201 17.05 -4.73 -13.75
CA VAL A 201 18.42 -4.19 -13.71
C VAL A 201 18.57 -3.15 -12.62
N TYR A 202 17.57 -2.28 -12.43
CA TYR A 202 17.58 -1.22 -11.41
C TYR A 202 17.11 -1.73 -10.05
N VAL A 203 16.99 -3.03 -9.86
CA VAL A 203 16.66 -3.62 -8.55
C VAL A 203 17.79 -4.53 -8.10
N ALA A 204 18.19 -5.48 -8.94
CA ALA A 204 19.25 -6.42 -8.61
C ALA A 204 20.57 -5.71 -8.26
N ASN A 205 20.98 -4.71 -9.05
CA ASN A 205 22.21 -3.98 -8.84
C ASN A 205 22.24 -3.15 -7.54
N PRO A 206 21.27 -2.24 -7.28
CA PRO A 206 21.29 -1.47 -6.04
C PRO A 206 21.11 -2.33 -4.80
N LEU A 207 20.22 -3.34 -4.80
CA LEU A 207 20.00 -4.19 -3.62
C LEU A 207 21.17 -5.11 -3.31
N ALA A 208 22.01 -5.46 -4.30
CA ALA A 208 23.27 -6.16 -4.06
C ALA A 208 24.33 -5.29 -3.34
N ARG A 209 24.16 -3.96 -3.35
CA ARG A 209 25.08 -2.99 -2.74
C ARG A 209 24.56 -2.46 -1.41
N TRP A 210 23.29 -2.06 -1.38
CA TRP A 210 22.66 -1.41 -0.23
C TRP A 210 21.13 -1.62 -0.26
N SER A 211 20.62 -2.34 0.72
CA SER A 211 19.22 -2.80 0.80
C SER A 211 18.51 -2.36 2.09
N PRO A 212 18.48 -1.05 2.42
CA PRO A 212 17.75 -0.59 3.59
C PRO A 212 16.25 -0.84 3.41
N SER A 213 15.58 -1.25 4.48
CA SER A 213 14.18 -1.69 4.40
C SER A 213 13.21 -0.60 3.94
N GLY A 214 13.47 0.67 4.28
CA GLY A 214 12.71 1.81 3.76
C GLY A 214 12.80 1.96 2.24
N LEU A 215 13.95 1.66 1.63
CA LEU A 215 14.12 1.67 0.17
C LEU A 215 13.36 0.52 -0.49
N ILE A 216 13.39 -0.68 0.13
CA ILE A 216 12.61 -1.82 -0.35
C ILE A 216 11.12 -1.51 -0.31
N ALA A 217 10.62 -0.86 0.76
CA ALA A 217 9.21 -0.46 0.84
C ALA A 217 8.81 0.52 -0.29
N GLY A 218 9.69 1.46 -0.66
CA GLY A 218 9.48 2.33 -1.81
C GLY A 218 9.51 1.57 -3.14
N LEU A 219 10.44 0.62 -3.30
CA LEU A 219 10.52 -0.28 -4.45
C LEU A 219 9.23 -1.10 -4.63
N GLN A 220 8.67 -1.65 -3.55
CA GLN A 220 7.43 -2.42 -3.63
C GLN A 220 6.29 -1.61 -4.26
N LEU A 221 6.22 -0.30 -4.02
CA LEU A 221 5.21 0.56 -4.61
C LEU A 221 5.60 1.09 -6.00
N HIS A 222 6.89 1.35 -6.26
CA HIS A 222 7.36 1.99 -7.49
C HIS A 222 7.85 1.03 -8.60
N ASP A 223 7.99 -0.27 -8.30
CA ASP A 223 8.42 -1.36 -9.21
C ASP A 223 9.91 -1.36 -9.62
N HIS A 224 10.63 -0.24 -9.48
CA HIS A 224 12.08 -0.16 -9.72
C HIS A 224 12.75 0.91 -8.85
N ILE A 225 14.08 0.83 -8.64
CA ILE A 225 14.83 1.86 -7.91
C ILE A 225 15.46 2.84 -8.91
N CYS A 226 14.80 3.97 -9.14
CA CYS A 226 15.42 5.09 -9.86
C CYS A 226 16.08 6.09 -8.89
N PRO A 227 16.90 7.04 -9.37
CA PRO A 227 17.51 8.06 -8.49
C PRO A 227 16.48 8.84 -7.68
N ALA A 228 15.26 9.02 -8.19
CA ALA A 228 14.18 9.70 -7.49
C ALA A 228 13.56 8.88 -6.36
N VAL A 229 13.47 7.54 -6.50
CA VAL A 229 13.08 6.63 -5.40
C VAL A 229 14.12 6.70 -4.27
N LEU A 230 15.41 6.69 -4.62
CA LEU A 230 16.49 6.93 -3.66
C LEU A 230 16.36 8.30 -2.97
N CYS A 231 16.00 9.36 -3.71
CA CYS A 231 15.71 10.66 -3.11
C CYS A 231 14.58 10.59 -2.07
N GLY A 232 13.52 9.84 -2.36
CA GLY A 232 12.42 9.64 -1.42
C GLY A 232 12.87 8.95 -0.12
N TYR A 233 13.81 8.02 -0.20
CA TYR A 233 14.45 7.43 0.99
C TYR A 233 15.22 8.49 1.80
N PHE A 234 16.14 9.22 1.16
CA PHE A 234 16.94 10.24 1.85
C PHE A 234 16.10 11.38 2.42
N PHE A 235 15.04 11.82 1.71
CA PHE A 235 14.10 12.82 2.22
C PHE A 235 13.32 12.31 3.43
N SER A 236 12.95 11.03 3.46
CA SER A 236 12.24 10.45 4.60
C SER A 236 13.13 10.42 5.85
N GLU A 237 14.39 10.02 5.70
CA GLU A 237 15.37 10.08 6.80
C GLU A 237 15.55 11.52 7.30
N MET A 238 15.73 12.48 6.38
CA MET A 238 15.82 13.91 6.73
C MET A 238 14.59 14.42 7.49
N VAL A 239 13.38 14.02 7.07
CA VAL A 239 12.13 14.40 7.76
C VAL A 239 12.10 13.82 9.17
N VAL A 240 12.48 12.55 9.35
CA VAL A 240 12.49 11.90 10.68
C VAL A 240 13.53 12.55 11.60
N GLU A 241 14.70 12.92 11.06
CA GLU A 241 15.75 13.63 11.80
C GLU A 241 15.32 15.04 12.23
N GLU A 242 14.70 15.81 11.33
CA GLU A 242 14.45 17.25 11.52
C GLU A 242 13.08 17.57 12.10
N LEU A 243 12.08 16.74 11.78
CA LEU A 243 10.69 16.89 12.22
C LEU A 243 10.19 15.65 12.98
N PRO A 244 10.92 15.10 13.98
CA PRO A 244 10.51 13.88 14.66
C PRO A 244 9.11 14.04 15.25
N LEU A 245 8.29 13.00 15.18
CA LEU A 245 6.98 12.98 15.85
C LEU A 245 7.20 13.05 17.37
N GLN A 246 6.55 14.00 18.04
CA GLN A 246 6.72 14.27 19.48
C GLN A 246 5.55 13.71 20.31
N SER A 247 4.41 13.44 19.67
CA SER A 247 3.21 12.93 20.33
C SER A 247 2.35 12.08 19.39
N PRO A 248 1.41 11.28 19.92
CA PRO A 248 0.42 10.56 19.10
C PRO A 248 -0.45 11.47 18.22
N SER A 249 -0.56 12.76 18.58
CA SER A 249 -1.28 13.79 17.81
C SER A 249 -0.54 14.30 16.59
N ASP A 250 0.77 14.05 16.49
CA ASP A 250 1.59 14.48 15.35
C ASP A 250 1.39 13.55 14.16
N LYS A 251 1.32 14.13 12.97
CA LYS A 251 1.24 13.43 11.68
C LYS A 251 2.01 14.20 10.63
N TYR A 252 2.59 13.49 9.67
CA TYR A 252 3.17 14.12 8.49
C TYR A 252 2.10 14.43 7.45
N VAL A 253 2.22 15.60 6.82
CA VAL A 253 1.51 16.02 5.61
C VAL A 253 2.55 16.31 4.55
N ASN A 254 2.40 15.73 3.36
CA ASN A 254 3.33 15.92 2.25
C ASN A 254 2.71 16.83 1.18
N ILE A 255 3.49 17.81 0.73
CA ILE A 255 3.15 18.72 -0.35
C ILE A 255 3.94 18.27 -1.59
N ALA A 256 3.31 17.39 -2.36
CA ALA A 256 3.82 16.80 -3.59
C ALA A 256 3.39 17.65 -4.80
N THR A 257 3.95 18.85 -4.92
CA THR A 257 3.67 19.79 -6.01
C THR A 257 4.97 20.15 -6.74
N PRO A 258 5.36 19.43 -7.81
CA PRO A 258 4.64 18.34 -8.45
C PRO A 258 4.90 16.98 -7.76
N PRO A 259 4.02 15.98 -7.97
CA PRO A 259 4.29 14.61 -7.54
C PRO A 259 5.25 13.90 -8.49
N TRP A 260 6.14 13.07 -7.95
CA TRP A 260 7.10 12.25 -8.72
C TRP A 260 7.67 11.12 -7.87
N CYS A 261 8.50 10.25 -8.45
CA CYS A 261 8.88 8.94 -7.88
C CYS A 261 9.32 8.94 -6.41
N LYS A 262 9.85 10.05 -5.87
CA LYS A 262 10.17 10.19 -4.43
C LYS A 262 8.96 9.88 -3.54
N ASP A 263 7.77 10.24 -3.99
CA ASP A 263 6.56 10.22 -3.18
C ASP A 263 6.13 8.77 -2.90
N ASP A 264 6.40 7.84 -3.82
CA ASP A 264 6.14 6.41 -3.61
C ASP A 264 7.05 5.78 -2.52
N THR A 265 8.17 6.43 -2.19
CA THR A 265 9.03 6.01 -1.06
C THR A 265 8.70 6.76 0.22
N MET A 266 8.42 8.06 0.12
CA MET A 266 8.04 8.88 1.28
C MET A 266 6.72 8.44 1.89
N THR A 267 5.75 8.03 1.06
CA THR A 267 4.43 7.55 1.51
C THR A 267 4.52 6.40 2.52
N PRO A 268 5.15 5.26 2.20
CA PRO A 268 5.30 4.17 3.15
C PRO A 268 6.18 4.58 4.35
N MET A 269 7.36 5.20 4.14
CA MET A 269 8.28 5.51 5.25
C MET A 269 7.67 6.46 6.29
N LEU A 270 6.99 7.52 5.84
CA LEU A 270 6.38 8.51 6.72
C LEU A 270 4.96 8.13 7.17
N GLY A 271 4.41 7.00 6.69
CA GLY A 271 3.05 6.57 6.98
C GLY A 271 1.99 7.59 6.55
N ILE A 272 2.17 8.15 5.36
CA ILE A 272 1.25 9.08 4.72
C ILE A 272 0.19 8.25 4.00
N THR A 273 -1.08 8.50 4.26
CA THR A 273 -2.18 8.02 3.42
C THR A 273 -2.40 9.06 2.33
N ASN A 274 -2.10 8.71 1.08
CA ASN A 274 -2.02 9.66 -0.04
C ASN A 274 -3.28 10.55 -0.11
N ALA A 275 -4.47 9.96 -0.07
CA ALA A 275 -5.70 10.72 -0.24
C ALA A 275 -6.05 11.66 0.93
N VAL A 276 -5.50 11.45 2.11
CA VAL A 276 -5.89 12.20 3.33
C VAL A 276 -4.79 13.15 3.80
N ARG A 277 -3.52 12.89 3.46
CA ARG A 277 -2.36 13.60 4.01
C ARG A 277 -1.36 14.06 2.95
N MET A 278 -1.75 14.05 1.67
CA MET A 278 -0.94 14.59 0.59
C MET A 278 -1.73 15.68 -0.15
N VAL A 279 -1.02 16.75 -0.51
CA VAL A 279 -1.42 17.66 -1.59
C VAL A 279 -0.62 17.22 -2.81
N SER A 280 -1.31 16.78 -3.86
CA SER A 280 -0.71 16.30 -5.11
C SER A 280 -1.28 17.09 -6.29
N ALA A 281 -0.48 17.95 -6.90
CA ALA A 281 -0.90 18.75 -8.04
C ALA A 281 0.29 19.01 -8.96
N ASP A 282 0.09 18.97 -10.27
CA ASP A 282 1.15 19.31 -11.23
C ASP A 282 1.36 20.83 -11.30
N ILE A 283 2.51 21.24 -11.83
CA ILE A 283 2.84 22.65 -12.05
C ILE A 283 2.66 22.96 -13.55
N PRO A 284 1.90 24.00 -13.92
CA PRO A 284 1.83 24.47 -15.30
C PRO A 284 3.21 24.89 -15.85
N GLU A 285 3.43 24.69 -17.15
CA GLU A 285 4.74 24.93 -17.77
C GLU A 285 5.18 26.41 -17.68
N GLU A 286 4.23 27.35 -17.79
CA GLU A 286 4.45 28.77 -17.60
C GLU A 286 4.94 29.14 -16.19
N MET A 287 4.53 28.38 -15.17
CA MET A 287 4.93 28.59 -13.78
C MET A 287 6.28 27.97 -13.49
N LYS A 288 6.63 26.86 -14.16
CA LYS A 288 7.96 26.22 -14.01
C LYS A 288 9.11 27.16 -14.38
N GLN A 289 8.89 28.10 -15.30
CA GLN A 289 9.88 29.10 -15.70
C GLN A 289 10.17 30.15 -14.60
N GLN A 290 9.25 30.33 -13.66
CA GLN A 290 9.36 31.29 -12.56
C GLN A 290 10.06 30.69 -11.34
N LEU A 291 10.19 29.36 -11.31
CA LEU A 291 10.82 28.67 -10.21
C LEU A 291 12.34 28.95 -10.21
N PRO A 292 12.94 29.15 -9.02
CA PRO A 292 14.37 29.38 -8.91
C PRO A 292 15.13 28.25 -9.60
N SER A 293 16.08 28.65 -10.45
CA SER A 293 16.84 27.68 -11.23
C SER A 293 17.75 26.83 -10.35
N PRO A 294 17.96 25.57 -10.75
CA PRO A 294 17.36 24.91 -11.91
C PRO A 294 16.00 24.25 -11.59
N PRO A 295 15.22 23.84 -12.61
CA PRO A 295 13.77 23.62 -12.51
C PRO A 295 13.33 22.47 -11.59
N TYR A 296 12.15 22.67 -10.99
CA TYR A 296 11.43 21.69 -10.19
C TYR A 296 11.10 20.45 -11.04
N GLY A 297 11.63 19.30 -10.63
CA GLY A 297 11.28 17.98 -11.18
C GLY A 297 12.07 17.57 -12.43
N GLY A 298 12.65 16.36 -12.37
CA GLY A 298 12.97 15.47 -13.49
C GLY A 298 14.03 15.88 -14.53
N GLY A 299 14.15 17.16 -14.89
CA GLY A 299 14.94 17.62 -16.03
C GLY A 299 15.87 18.77 -15.67
N GLY A 300 17.06 18.45 -15.17
CA GLY A 300 18.22 19.35 -15.22
C GLY A 300 18.32 20.43 -14.14
N GLY A 301 18.53 20.01 -12.88
CA GLY A 301 19.18 20.78 -11.80
C GLY A 301 18.25 21.28 -10.68
N HIS A 302 18.80 21.42 -9.46
CA HIS A 302 18.12 21.49 -8.13
C HIS A 302 16.60 21.24 -8.15
N GLY A 303 16.20 19.97 -8.23
CA GLY A 303 14.80 19.62 -8.14
C GLY A 303 14.34 19.74 -6.70
N VAL A 304 13.53 20.74 -6.38
CA VAL A 304 12.85 20.80 -5.09
C VAL A 304 11.96 19.57 -4.95
N GLY A 305 12.19 18.84 -3.86
CA GLY A 305 11.53 17.61 -3.47
C GLY A 305 10.18 17.82 -2.80
N GLY A 306 9.58 18.99 -2.94
CA GLY A 306 8.37 19.38 -2.23
C GLY A 306 8.64 19.75 -0.76
N ALA A 307 7.56 19.79 0.01
CA ALA A 307 7.61 20.14 1.43
C ALA A 307 6.92 19.09 2.29
N VAL A 308 7.41 18.91 3.51
CA VAL A 308 6.76 18.05 4.50
C VAL A 308 6.49 18.85 5.76
N ILE A 309 5.28 18.70 6.31
CA ILE A 309 4.82 19.36 7.53
C ILE A 309 4.56 18.29 8.59
N ARG A 310 5.15 18.43 9.77
CA ARG A 310 4.69 17.75 10.98
C ARG A 310 3.56 18.57 11.59
N TRP A 311 2.35 18.09 11.43
CA TRP A 311 1.13 18.71 11.94
C TRP A 311 0.72 18.12 13.29
N ASN A 312 0.49 18.98 14.29
CA ASN A 312 -0.07 18.57 15.57
C ASN A 312 -1.56 18.93 15.65
N LYS A 313 -2.41 17.91 15.75
CA LYS A 313 -3.87 18.09 15.80
C LYS A 313 -4.39 18.65 17.14
N THR A 314 -3.60 18.57 18.21
CA THR A 314 -4.01 19.10 19.52
C THR A 314 -3.77 20.60 19.61
N THR A 315 -2.64 21.07 19.07
CA THR A 315 -2.29 22.51 19.06
C THR A 315 -2.81 23.22 17.82
N ASN A 316 -3.24 22.49 16.79
CA ASN A 316 -3.63 23.03 15.48
C ASN A 316 -2.52 23.92 14.87
N SER A 317 -1.29 23.41 14.91
CA SER A 317 -0.11 24.04 14.33
C SER A 317 0.84 22.99 13.77
N GLY A 318 1.70 23.38 12.83
CA GLY A 318 2.72 22.51 12.27
C GLY A 318 4.04 23.20 11.99
N ASP A 319 5.09 22.40 11.95
CA ASP A 319 6.43 22.79 11.52
C ASP A 319 6.74 22.08 10.21
N GLY A 320 7.30 22.79 9.24
CA GLY A 320 7.55 22.27 7.90
C GLY A 320 8.97 22.51 7.41
N ILE A 321 9.40 21.65 6.49
CA ILE A 321 10.67 21.76 5.78
C ILE A 321 10.44 21.65 4.27
N ILE A 322 11.21 22.42 3.50
CA ILE A 322 11.34 22.28 2.05
C ILE A 322 12.67 21.61 1.77
N MET A 323 12.65 20.56 0.95
CA MET A 323 13.84 19.78 0.62
C MET A 323 14.16 19.86 -0.86
N SER A 324 15.42 19.66 -1.23
CA SER A 324 15.86 19.61 -2.63
C SER A 324 16.88 18.50 -2.89
N PHE A 325 16.99 18.11 -4.15
CA PHE A 325 18.01 17.18 -4.64
C PHE A 325 18.87 17.81 -5.75
N ASN A 326 20.18 17.85 -5.52
CA ASN A 326 21.16 18.31 -6.49
C ASN A 326 21.52 17.22 -7.50
N LYS A 327 20.62 17.02 -8.48
CA LYS A 327 20.79 16.06 -9.57
C LYS A 327 22.07 16.30 -10.40
N LEU A 328 22.50 17.56 -10.59
CA LEU A 328 23.69 17.86 -11.39
C LEU A 328 24.96 17.39 -10.69
N GLU A 329 25.06 17.60 -9.38
CA GLU A 329 26.20 17.09 -8.62
C GLU A 329 26.18 15.55 -8.57
N ALA A 330 25.00 14.92 -8.42
CA ALA A 330 24.89 13.46 -8.52
C ALA A 330 25.35 12.91 -9.89
N ILE A 331 24.97 13.57 -10.99
CA ILE A 331 25.42 13.22 -12.35
C ILE A 331 26.94 13.33 -12.46
N LYS A 332 27.51 14.41 -11.92
CA LYS A 332 28.96 14.65 -11.93
C LYS A 332 29.73 13.63 -11.08
N LEU A 333 29.25 13.34 -9.87
CA LEU A 333 29.91 12.41 -8.94
C LEU A 333 29.85 10.95 -9.41
N SER A 334 28.82 10.60 -10.20
CA SER A 334 28.65 9.27 -10.78
C SER A 334 29.32 9.08 -12.14
N ASP A 335 30.03 10.08 -12.66
CA ASP A 335 30.59 10.10 -14.02
C ASP A 335 29.56 9.72 -15.10
N SER A 336 28.33 10.20 -14.91
CA SER A 336 27.19 9.90 -15.77
C SER A 336 27.10 10.89 -16.93
N GLY A 337 27.04 10.35 -18.15
CA GLY A 337 26.80 11.07 -19.39
C GLY A 337 25.33 11.46 -19.62
N TYR A 338 24.48 11.41 -18.58
CA TYR A 338 23.02 11.58 -18.68
C TYR A 338 22.59 12.80 -19.50
N LEU A 339 23.25 13.95 -19.30
CA LEU A 339 22.92 15.20 -20.01
C LEU A 339 23.28 15.18 -21.51
N THR A 340 24.20 14.30 -21.89
CA THR A 340 24.69 14.15 -23.27
C THR A 340 24.07 12.96 -24.00
N ALA A 341 23.34 12.09 -23.29
CA ALA A 341 22.74 10.89 -23.86
C ALA A 341 21.61 11.23 -24.86
N THR A 342 21.75 10.72 -26.07
CA THR A 342 20.90 11.07 -27.22
C THR A 342 19.73 10.12 -27.44
N THR A 343 19.80 8.90 -26.90
CA THR A 343 18.73 7.89 -27.00
C THR A 343 18.22 7.49 -25.62
N GLY A 344 16.99 6.96 -25.54
CA GLY A 344 16.43 6.43 -24.29
C GLY A 344 17.26 5.28 -23.72
N ALA A 345 17.78 4.41 -24.59
CA ALA A 345 18.63 3.30 -24.16
C ALA A 345 19.96 3.78 -23.55
N GLN A 346 20.63 4.76 -24.18
CA GLN A 346 21.82 5.40 -23.60
C GLN A 346 21.50 6.04 -22.25
N ARG A 347 20.38 6.79 -22.16
CA ARG A 347 19.95 7.40 -20.89
C ARG A 347 19.72 6.35 -19.80
N GLY A 348 19.25 5.16 -20.15
CA GLY A 348 19.09 4.05 -19.20
C GLY A 348 20.41 3.69 -18.52
N ILE A 349 21.45 3.40 -19.31
CA ILE A 349 22.79 3.09 -18.78
C ILE A 349 23.35 4.25 -17.94
N GLU A 350 23.17 5.48 -18.38
CA GLU A 350 23.64 6.65 -17.62
C GLU A 350 22.87 6.86 -16.30
N VAL A 351 21.59 6.45 -16.23
CA VAL A 351 20.82 6.41 -14.98
C VAL A 351 21.30 5.28 -14.07
N LEU A 352 21.64 4.11 -14.62
CA LEU A 352 22.19 2.99 -13.86
C LEU A 352 23.49 3.38 -13.15
N LYS A 353 24.37 4.15 -13.79
CA LYS A 353 25.57 4.71 -13.13
C LYS A 353 25.25 5.55 -11.91
N ILE A 354 24.24 6.42 -12.00
CA ILE A 354 23.79 7.26 -10.88
C ILE A 354 23.27 6.38 -9.73
N ILE A 355 22.43 5.38 -10.04
CA ILE A 355 21.88 4.45 -9.05
C ILE A 355 22.99 3.68 -8.34
N CYS A 356 23.94 3.10 -9.10
CA CYS A 356 25.06 2.36 -8.53
C CYS A 356 25.92 3.25 -7.65
N TRP A 357 26.27 4.46 -8.11
CA TRP A 357 27.04 5.41 -7.31
C TRP A 357 26.32 5.77 -5.99
N MET A 358 25.03 6.09 -6.04
CA MET A 358 24.25 6.46 -4.85
C MET A 358 24.14 5.33 -3.83
N THR A 359 24.08 4.08 -4.29
CA THR A 359 23.97 2.90 -3.42
C THR A 359 25.32 2.38 -2.93
N GLU A 360 26.40 2.60 -3.67
CA GLU A 360 27.78 2.36 -3.23
C GLU A 360 28.26 3.41 -2.21
N ASN A 361 27.71 4.63 -2.29
CA ASN A 361 28.14 5.77 -1.48
C ASN A 361 26.95 6.50 -0.81
N PRO A 362 26.15 5.81 0.03
CA PRO A 362 24.92 6.40 0.59
C PRO A 362 25.17 7.67 1.40
N ASP A 363 26.28 7.76 2.14
CA ASP A 363 26.65 8.96 2.89
C ASP A 363 26.98 10.16 1.99
N GLU A 364 27.64 9.93 0.85
CA GLU A 364 27.91 10.99 -0.13
C GLU A 364 26.62 11.36 -0.89
N ALA A 365 25.78 10.38 -1.20
CA ALA A 365 24.46 10.60 -1.79
C ALA A 365 23.57 11.45 -0.86
N ARG A 366 23.64 11.24 0.46
CA ARG A 366 22.92 12.08 1.45
C ARG A 366 23.34 13.56 1.41
N LYS A 367 24.58 13.88 1.01
CA LYS A 367 25.09 15.28 0.93
C LYS A 367 24.57 16.07 -0.27
N VAL A 368 24.09 15.39 -1.32
CA VAL A 368 23.45 16.06 -2.47
C VAL A 368 21.95 16.32 -2.23
N HIS A 369 21.44 16.06 -1.02
CA HIS A 369 20.11 16.43 -0.56
C HIS A 369 20.20 17.53 0.50
N GLN A 370 19.32 18.54 0.42
CA GLN A 370 19.41 19.74 1.26
C GLN A 370 18.05 20.18 1.79
N ILE A 371 18.06 20.85 2.95
CA ILE A 371 16.89 21.55 3.50
C ILE A 371 17.03 23.00 3.08
N GLU A 372 16.16 23.43 2.19
CA GLU A 372 16.15 24.78 1.63
C GLU A 372 15.55 25.79 2.60
N LYS A 373 14.47 25.40 3.29
CA LYS A 373 13.69 26.29 4.15
C LYS A 373 13.03 25.51 5.28
N ARG A 374 12.93 26.17 6.43
CA ARG A 374 12.08 25.76 7.56
C ARG A 374 10.97 26.79 7.72
N PHE A 375 9.76 26.34 8.02
CA PHE A 375 8.59 27.21 8.16
C PHE A 375 7.61 26.66 9.18
N THR A 376 6.64 27.47 9.56
CA THR A 376 5.52 27.07 10.43
C THR A 376 4.21 27.22 9.66
N VAL A 377 3.20 26.43 10.03
CA VAL A 377 1.89 26.42 9.38
C VAL A 377 0.80 26.47 10.45
N SER A 378 -0.14 27.39 10.29
CA SER A 378 -1.38 27.47 11.06
C SER A 378 -2.48 26.58 10.49
N GLU A 379 -3.59 26.41 11.22
CA GLU A 379 -4.73 25.61 10.72
C GLU A 379 -5.34 26.19 9.44
N GLU A 380 -5.38 27.51 9.32
CA GLU A 380 -5.93 28.17 8.14
C GLU A 380 -5.01 27.98 6.93
N GLU A 381 -3.70 28.20 7.08
CA GLU A 381 -2.73 27.96 6.00
C GLU A 381 -2.74 26.48 5.57
N LEU A 382 -2.80 25.55 6.53
CA LEU A 382 -2.91 24.12 6.19
C LEU A 382 -4.17 23.84 5.38
N ARG A 383 -5.32 24.42 5.75
CA ARG A 383 -6.56 24.24 4.98
C ARG A 383 -6.43 24.81 3.57
N GLN A 384 -5.79 25.98 3.43
CA GLN A 384 -5.58 26.62 2.13
C GLN A 384 -4.70 25.77 1.22
N LEU A 385 -3.63 25.15 1.74
CA LEU A 385 -2.75 24.24 0.98
C LEU A 385 -3.51 23.08 0.32
N PHE A 386 -4.60 22.59 0.92
CA PHE A 386 -5.39 21.51 0.33
C PHE A 386 -6.39 21.99 -0.74
N THR A 387 -6.71 23.28 -0.79
CA THR A 387 -7.77 23.81 -1.67
C THR A 387 -7.23 24.30 -3.00
N THR A 388 -8.02 24.18 -4.07
CA THR A 388 -7.65 24.67 -5.42
C THR A 388 -7.71 26.18 -5.58
N LYS A 389 -8.12 26.92 -4.54
CA LYS A 389 -8.25 28.38 -4.57
C LYS A 389 -6.90 29.08 -4.46
N GLU A 390 -5.99 28.51 -3.67
CA GLU A 390 -4.68 29.09 -3.38
C GLU A 390 -3.60 28.15 -3.89
N ASN A 391 -2.50 28.72 -4.39
CA ASN A 391 -1.38 27.94 -4.91
C ASN A 391 -0.47 27.48 -3.75
N PRO A 392 -0.26 26.17 -3.55
CA PRO A 392 0.63 25.67 -2.49
C PRO A 392 2.04 26.23 -2.56
N LEU A 393 2.54 26.52 -3.77
CA LEU A 393 3.87 27.08 -3.97
C LEU A 393 3.97 28.56 -3.56
N GLU A 394 2.86 29.30 -3.64
CA GLU A 394 2.82 30.70 -3.19
C GLU A 394 2.69 30.76 -1.67
N ILE A 395 1.82 29.94 -1.07
CA ILE A 395 1.65 29.87 0.39
C ILE A 395 2.96 29.53 1.09
N LEU A 396 3.75 28.62 0.52
CA LEU A 396 5.04 28.21 1.09
C LEU A 396 6.19 29.17 0.73
N GLU A 397 5.90 30.23 -0.05
CA GLU A 397 6.86 31.19 -0.62
C GLU A 397 8.00 30.47 -1.36
N ILE A 398 7.64 29.46 -2.14
CA ILE A 398 8.52 28.76 -3.07
C ILE A 398 8.71 29.59 -4.35
N LEU A 399 7.64 30.26 -4.80
CA LEU A 399 7.69 31.22 -5.89
C LEU A 399 8.13 32.60 -5.37
N PRO A 400 8.95 33.37 -6.12
CA PRO A 400 9.27 34.74 -5.74
C PRO A 400 8.01 35.61 -5.69
N GLU A 401 7.96 36.60 -4.80
CA GLU A 401 6.86 37.57 -4.75
C GLU A 401 6.69 38.21 -6.13
N ALA A 402 5.44 38.25 -6.62
CA ALA A 402 5.12 38.89 -7.88
C ALA A 402 5.25 40.41 -7.73
N ASP A 403 6.46 40.94 -7.93
CA ASP A 403 6.67 42.38 -7.95
C ASP A 403 5.98 43.00 -9.16
N SER A 404 4.93 43.78 -8.87
CA SER A 404 4.45 44.82 -9.76
C SER A 404 5.57 45.84 -9.99
N GLU A 405 6.05 45.92 -11.22
CA GLU A 405 6.87 47.02 -11.75
C GLU A 405 8.18 47.36 -11.00
N ALA A 406 9.30 46.76 -11.41
CA ALA A 406 10.56 47.50 -11.53
C ALA A 406 11.60 46.75 -12.38
N ALA A 407 11.67 47.11 -13.67
CA ALA A 407 12.91 46.99 -14.41
C ALA A 407 13.94 48.02 -13.88
N ASN A 408 15.19 47.58 -13.79
CA ASN A 408 16.42 48.36 -13.54
C ASN A 408 16.73 48.71 -12.07
N ASP A 409 17.50 47.87 -11.39
CA ASP A 409 18.83 48.33 -10.96
C ASP A 409 19.80 47.15 -10.77
N SER A 410 20.97 47.25 -11.41
CA SER A 410 22.07 46.31 -11.25
C SER A 410 22.84 46.69 -9.98
N GLY A 411 22.51 46.06 -8.87
CA GLY A 411 23.25 46.19 -7.61
C GLY A 411 23.47 44.83 -6.99
N ALA A 412 24.68 44.29 -7.15
CA ALA A 412 25.12 43.15 -6.34
C ALA A 412 25.06 43.55 -4.85
N GLN A 413 24.17 42.92 -4.09
CA GLN A 413 24.21 42.94 -2.63
C GLN A 413 24.68 41.57 -2.15
N GLU A 414 25.87 41.56 -1.55
CA GLU A 414 26.36 40.48 -0.72
C GLU A 414 25.36 40.20 0.41
N LEU A 415 24.81 38.98 0.43
CA LEU A 415 24.15 38.44 1.61
C LEU A 415 25.22 38.12 2.65
N VAL A 416 25.39 39.05 3.59
CA VAL A 416 26.19 38.88 4.78
C VAL A 416 25.54 37.80 5.65
N ALA A 417 26.17 36.63 5.69
CA ALA A 417 25.91 35.62 6.71
C ALA A 417 26.08 36.27 8.10
N SER A 418 24.99 36.38 8.85
CA SER A 418 25.07 36.74 10.26
C SER A 418 25.41 35.47 11.05
N PRO A 419 26.57 35.38 11.72
CA PRO A 419 26.84 34.30 12.64
C PRO A 419 26.02 34.56 13.91
N LEU A 420 24.88 33.88 14.03
CA LEU A 420 24.20 33.82 15.32
C LEU A 420 25.02 32.90 16.23
N SER A 421 25.79 33.57 17.08
CA SER A 421 26.53 33.06 18.22
C SER A 421 25.71 32.04 19.01
N ILE A 422 26.22 30.80 19.03
CA ILE A 422 25.82 29.74 19.94
C ILE A 422 26.03 30.26 21.37
N PRO A 423 25.00 30.41 22.21
CA PRO A 423 25.22 30.56 23.64
C PRO A 423 25.79 29.24 24.13
N ASN A 424 26.99 29.31 24.69
CA ASN A 424 27.65 28.21 25.38
C ASN A 424 26.85 27.90 26.66
N VAL A 425 25.75 27.15 26.53
CA VAL A 425 24.96 26.67 27.66
C VAL A 425 25.69 25.46 28.22
N LYS A 426 26.42 25.67 29.32
CA LYS A 426 26.76 24.60 30.25
C LYS A 426 25.49 23.78 30.50
N LEU A 427 25.53 22.49 30.18
CA LEU A 427 24.61 21.50 30.70
C LEU A 427 24.38 21.81 32.20
N PRO A 428 23.15 22.10 32.64
CA PRO A 428 22.90 22.12 34.07
C PRO A 428 23.16 20.70 34.56
N ASP A 429 23.95 20.59 35.63
CA ASP A 429 24.01 19.38 36.45
C ASP A 429 22.56 19.05 36.83
N LEU A 430 21.97 18.11 36.09
CA LEU A 430 20.69 17.51 36.42
C LEU A 430 20.96 16.66 37.66
N ASN A 431 20.83 17.32 38.82
CA ASN A 431 20.47 16.65 40.05
C ASN A 431 19.29 15.75 39.73
N ILE A 432 19.58 14.46 39.71
CA ILE A 432 18.63 13.36 39.73
C ILE A 432 17.61 13.68 40.81
N LEU A 433 16.44 14.15 40.40
CA LEU A 433 15.24 14.09 41.21
C LEU A 433 14.49 12.83 40.80
N PRO A 434 13.90 12.13 41.78
CA PRO A 434 13.64 10.71 41.66
C PRO A 434 12.63 10.46 40.54
N VAL A 435 12.92 9.44 39.74
CA VAL A 435 11.91 8.61 39.10
C VAL A 435 10.77 8.46 40.11
N ALA A 436 9.58 8.94 39.76
CA ALA A 436 8.40 8.59 40.51
C ALA A 436 8.28 7.07 40.41
N SER A 437 8.78 6.42 41.45
CA SER A 437 8.39 5.08 41.85
C SER A 437 6.87 5.05 41.86
N ALA A 438 6.31 4.50 40.81
CA ALA A 438 5.17 3.62 40.92
C ALA A 438 5.62 2.25 40.42
N CYS A 439 6.54 1.63 41.18
CA CYS A 439 6.32 0.22 41.51
C CYS A 439 5.05 0.17 42.37
N ASP A 440 3.91 0.28 41.70
CA ASP A 440 2.75 -0.50 42.06
C ASP A 440 2.55 -1.38 40.83
N ILE A 441 2.95 -2.63 40.96
CA ILE A 441 2.30 -3.71 40.22
C ILE A 441 0.82 -3.55 40.56
N VAL A 442 0.07 -2.90 39.68
CA VAL A 442 -1.35 -3.19 39.59
C VAL A 442 -1.38 -4.53 38.88
N LEU A 443 -1.41 -5.62 39.66
CA LEU A 443 -2.08 -6.82 39.18
C LEU A 443 -3.48 -6.32 38.84
N SER A 444 -3.77 -6.24 37.54
CA SER A 444 -5.10 -5.88 37.10
C SER A 444 -6.09 -6.80 37.80
N THR A 445 -7.10 -6.22 38.44
CA THR A 445 -8.27 -6.95 38.92
C THR A 445 -9.20 -7.34 37.76
N ASP A 446 -8.80 -7.04 36.51
CA ASP A 446 -9.51 -7.43 35.30
C ASP A 446 -9.34 -8.94 35.06
N PRO A 447 -10.45 -9.72 35.05
CA PRO A 447 -10.42 -11.15 34.75
C PRO A 447 -9.93 -11.49 33.32
N ASN A 448 -9.70 -10.48 32.46
CA ASN A 448 -9.18 -10.64 31.11
C ASN A 448 -7.64 -10.72 30.99
N PHE A 449 -6.89 -10.54 32.08
CA PHE A 449 -5.45 -10.82 32.10
C PHE A 449 -5.20 -12.30 32.41
N GLN A 450 -5.04 -13.12 31.37
CA GLN A 450 -4.78 -14.55 31.54
C GLN A 450 -3.33 -14.96 31.29
N TYR A 451 -3.01 -16.05 31.99
CA TYR A 451 -1.77 -16.81 32.12
C TYR A 451 -0.88 -16.82 30.86
N PHE A 452 0.35 -16.34 31.02
CA PHE A 452 1.39 -16.51 30.00
C PHE A 452 1.96 -17.94 30.11
N PRO A 453 2.25 -18.62 28.99
CA PRO A 453 2.99 -19.87 29.01
C PRO A 453 4.28 -19.67 29.81
N ALA A 454 4.55 -20.56 30.76
CA ALA A 454 5.83 -20.54 31.45
C ALA A 454 6.96 -20.72 30.42
N PRO A 455 8.10 -20.03 30.57
CA PRO A 455 9.25 -20.29 29.73
C PRO A 455 9.61 -21.79 29.74
N PRO A 456 10.14 -22.32 28.63
CA PRO A 456 10.61 -23.71 28.62
C PRO A 456 11.67 -23.91 29.70
N ALA A 457 11.74 -25.11 30.29
CA ALA A 457 12.78 -25.40 31.27
C ALA A 457 14.17 -25.15 30.67
N GLU A 458 15.04 -24.47 31.41
CA GLU A 458 16.37 -24.14 30.94
C GLU A 458 17.22 -25.44 30.81
N PRO A 459 17.67 -25.80 29.59
CA PRO A 459 18.44 -27.02 29.34
C PRO A 459 19.93 -26.78 29.63
N GLU A 460 20.72 -27.86 29.73
CA GLU A 460 22.19 -27.72 29.74
C GLU A 460 22.67 -27.07 28.43
N ALA A 461 23.65 -26.17 28.51
CA ALA A 461 24.14 -25.44 27.35
C ALA A 461 24.98 -26.33 26.43
N SER A 462 24.49 -26.61 25.22
CA SER A 462 25.22 -27.36 24.19
C SER A 462 26.10 -26.49 23.29
N GLY A 463 25.86 -25.17 23.27
CA GLY A 463 26.45 -24.24 22.30
C GLY A 463 25.64 -24.08 21.01
N ASP A 464 24.53 -24.81 20.86
CA ASP A 464 23.62 -24.76 19.70
C ASP A 464 22.19 -24.50 20.19
N ILE A 465 21.60 -23.40 19.74
CA ILE A 465 20.30 -22.95 20.25
C ILE A 465 19.15 -23.91 19.91
N VAL A 466 19.20 -24.56 18.75
CA VAL A 466 18.16 -25.51 18.31
C VAL A 466 18.31 -26.85 19.02
N THR A 467 19.53 -27.27 19.35
CA THR A 467 19.78 -28.45 20.17
C THR A 467 19.23 -28.27 21.59
N ASP A 468 19.45 -27.09 22.17
CA ASP A 468 18.94 -26.74 23.50
C ASP A 468 17.42 -26.56 23.50
N TYR A 469 16.90 -25.92 22.45
CA TYR A 469 15.51 -25.58 22.28
C TYR A 469 14.97 -26.11 20.95
N PRO A 470 14.66 -27.42 20.86
CA PRO A 470 14.21 -28.06 19.61
C PRO A 470 12.99 -27.43 18.96
N MET A 471 12.17 -26.71 19.74
CA MET A 471 11.01 -26.00 19.20
C MET A 471 11.37 -24.84 18.27
N LEU A 472 12.64 -24.40 18.21
CA LEU A 472 13.13 -23.39 17.28
C LEU A 472 13.64 -23.99 15.95
N GLY A 473 13.69 -25.32 15.83
CA GLY A 473 14.27 -26.00 14.67
C GLY A 473 13.58 -25.66 13.35
N SER A 474 12.23 -25.68 13.33
CA SER A 474 11.43 -25.31 12.14
C SER A 474 11.73 -23.89 11.69
N LEU A 475 11.79 -22.95 12.65
CA LEU A 475 12.06 -21.55 12.37
C LEU A 475 13.49 -21.32 11.86
N ALA A 476 14.49 -22.00 12.43
CA ALA A 476 15.86 -21.93 11.94
C ALA A 476 15.99 -22.52 10.53
N GLU A 477 15.33 -23.64 10.24
CA GLU A 477 15.30 -24.21 8.89
C GLU A 477 14.65 -23.25 7.89
N PHE A 478 13.50 -22.66 8.27
CA PHE A 478 12.71 -21.77 7.43
C PHE A 478 13.36 -20.40 7.18
N SER A 479 13.82 -19.72 8.24
CA SER A 479 14.27 -18.34 8.15
C SER A 479 15.78 -18.23 7.98
N THR A 480 16.56 -19.12 8.59
CA THR A 480 18.04 -19.03 8.60
C THR A 480 18.73 -20.11 7.77
N ARG A 481 17.95 -20.85 6.95
CA ARG A 481 18.46 -21.85 6.00
C ARG A 481 19.30 -22.92 6.70
N SER A 482 18.83 -23.36 7.87
CA SER A 482 19.48 -24.37 8.73
C SER A 482 20.80 -23.93 9.37
N SER A 483 20.97 -22.61 9.59
CA SER A 483 22.01 -22.04 10.45
C SER A 483 21.36 -21.50 11.73
N PRO A 484 21.17 -22.32 12.78
CA PRO A 484 20.55 -21.91 14.04
C PRO A 484 21.18 -20.67 14.68
N ASP A 485 22.48 -20.48 14.45
CA ASP A 485 23.27 -19.37 14.98
C ASP A 485 22.92 -18.01 14.37
N ASP A 486 22.07 -17.97 13.32
CA ASP A 486 21.66 -16.73 12.65
C ASP A 486 20.24 -16.27 13.06
N LEU A 487 19.60 -16.92 14.03
CA LEU A 487 18.28 -16.51 14.51
C LEU A 487 18.36 -15.13 15.19
N SER A 488 17.74 -14.13 14.59
CA SER A 488 17.74 -12.78 15.13
C SER A 488 16.78 -12.59 16.31
N ILE A 489 16.96 -11.51 17.07
CA ILE A 489 15.96 -11.02 18.04
C ILE A 489 14.57 -10.82 17.39
N MET A 490 14.51 -10.46 16.10
CA MET A 490 13.24 -10.26 15.40
C MET A 490 12.56 -11.59 15.04
N ASN A 491 13.32 -12.63 14.67
CA ASN A 491 12.77 -13.98 14.53
C ASN A 491 12.18 -14.44 15.86
N MET A 492 12.93 -14.25 16.95
CA MET A 492 12.51 -14.64 18.30
C MET A 492 11.30 -13.84 18.81
N LEU A 493 11.19 -12.55 18.45
CA LEU A 493 10.05 -11.71 18.76
C LEU A 493 8.78 -12.24 18.09
N GLY A 494 8.83 -12.51 16.79
CA GLY A 494 7.70 -13.08 16.04
C GLY A 494 7.31 -14.47 16.58
N PHE A 495 8.30 -15.33 16.86
CA PHE A 495 8.09 -16.63 17.48
C PHE A 495 7.34 -16.51 18.82
N LYS A 496 7.82 -15.61 19.70
CA LYS A 496 7.21 -15.42 21.02
C LYS A 496 5.81 -14.81 20.91
N ALA A 497 5.57 -13.93 19.93
CA ALA A 497 4.24 -13.41 19.63
C ALA A 497 3.27 -14.54 19.27
N CYS A 498 3.67 -15.49 18.42
CA CYS A 498 2.88 -16.67 18.09
C CYS A 498 2.61 -17.55 19.31
N LYS A 499 3.62 -17.85 20.14
CA LYS A 499 3.42 -18.67 21.35
C LYS A 499 2.43 -18.04 22.34
N VAL A 500 2.45 -16.73 22.49
CA VAL A 500 1.50 -16.00 23.36
C VAL A 500 0.12 -15.92 22.71
N GLY A 501 0.05 -15.41 21.47
CA GLY A 501 -1.20 -15.15 20.76
C GLY A 501 -2.01 -16.41 20.50
N MET A 502 -1.37 -17.44 19.94
CA MET A 502 -2.00 -18.73 19.67
C MET A 502 -2.31 -19.47 20.97
N GLY A 503 -1.40 -19.43 21.95
CA GLY A 503 -1.62 -20.09 23.25
C GLY A 503 -2.84 -19.56 23.99
N LEU A 504 -3.08 -18.24 23.98
CA LEU A 504 -4.23 -17.61 24.63
C LEU A 504 -5.55 -17.80 23.85
N GLN A 505 -5.48 -18.04 22.54
CA GLN A 505 -6.64 -18.42 21.70
C GLN A 505 -6.85 -19.93 21.61
N GLU A 506 -5.94 -20.74 22.16
CA GLU A 506 -5.90 -22.19 21.98
C GLU A 506 -5.84 -22.60 20.48
N PHE A 507 -5.17 -21.80 19.66
CA PHE A 507 -4.94 -22.12 18.25
C PHE A 507 -3.86 -23.19 18.07
N GLU A 508 -4.11 -24.08 17.13
CA GLU A 508 -3.09 -24.95 16.53
C GLU A 508 -2.54 -24.29 15.26
N LYS A 509 -1.31 -24.65 14.85
CA LYS A 509 -0.74 -24.23 13.55
C LYS A 509 -1.68 -24.68 12.42
N ASN A 510 -1.86 -23.82 11.41
CA ASN A 510 -2.81 -24.01 10.30
C ASN A 510 -4.30 -24.05 10.70
N ASN A 511 -4.68 -23.50 11.85
CA ASN A 511 -6.10 -23.37 12.19
C ASN A 511 -6.84 -22.53 11.11
N PRO A 512 -7.95 -23.05 10.52
CA PRO A 512 -8.64 -22.40 9.41
C PRO A 512 -9.37 -21.11 9.81
N ASP A 513 -9.69 -20.95 11.10
CA ASP A 513 -10.36 -19.76 11.64
C ASP A 513 -9.36 -18.71 12.16
N MET A 514 -8.05 -18.96 12.00
CA MET A 514 -7.01 -18.04 12.46
C MET A 514 -6.60 -17.06 11.36
N MET A 515 -6.62 -15.77 11.71
CA MET A 515 -6.02 -14.70 10.92
C MET A 515 -5.06 -13.89 11.78
N VAL A 516 -3.87 -13.62 11.25
CA VAL A 516 -2.83 -12.83 11.92
C VAL A 516 -2.71 -11.46 11.27
N PHE A 517 -2.77 -10.41 12.09
CA PHE A 517 -2.50 -9.03 11.68
C PHE A 517 -1.21 -8.55 12.35
N THR A 518 -0.38 -7.82 11.62
CA THR A 518 0.79 -7.17 12.22
C THR A 518 1.23 -5.99 11.37
N ASN A 519 1.79 -4.95 12.00
CA ASN A 519 2.50 -3.92 11.26
C ASN A 519 4.00 -4.21 11.07
N ALA A 520 4.49 -5.36 11.53
CA ALA A 520 5.85 -5.80 11.26
C ALA A 520 6.06 -6.01 9.75
N GLY A 521 7.28 -5.74 9.26
CA GLY A 521 7.61 -5.76 7.84
C GLY A 521 8.67 -4.70 7.50
N TYR A 522 8.74 -4.28 6.23
CA TYR A 522 9.80 -3.42 5.70
C TYR A 522 9.87 -2.01 6.31
N VAL A 523 8.76 -1.49 6.84
CA VAL A 523 8.70 -0.11 7.33
C VAL A 523 8.79 -0.04 8.85
N ALA A 524 8.07 -0.89 9.58
CA ALA A 524 8.14 -0.86 11.03
C ALA A 524 9.54 -1.27 11.50
N SER A 525 10.11 -0.44 12.36
CA SER A 525 11.45 -0.65 12.91
C SER A 525 11.45 -0.47 14.43
N ILE A 526 12.37 -1.14 15.09
CA ILE A 526 12.67 -0.93 16.51
C ILE A 526 14.14 -0.51 16.58
N ASN A 527 14.40 0.71 17.04
CA ASN A 527 15.75 1.31 17.04
C ASN A 527 16.46 1.22 15.66
N GLY A 528 15.72 1.52 14.58
CA GLY A 528 16.23 1.47 13.20
C GLY A 528 16.45 0.07 12.63
N LYS A 529 16.28 -1.00 13.42
CA LYS A 529 16.33 -2.40 12.94
C LYS A 529 14.97 -2.80 12.40
N SER A 530 14.96 -3.37 11.20
CA SER A 530 13.74 -3.85 10.54
C SER A 530 13.08 -5.00 11.30
N THR A 531 11.78 -5.17 11.11
CA THR A 531 10.95 -6.17 11.77
C THR A 531 10.51 -7.31 10.82
N GLU A 532 10.99 -7.33 9.58
CA GLU A 532 10.59 -8.31 8.56
C GLU A 532 10.78 -9.77 8.97
N GLN A 533 11.83 -10.06 9.75
CA GLN A 533 12.09 -11.41 10.27
C GLN A 533 10.99 -11.91 11.24
N CYS A 534 10.17 -11.02 11.80
CA CYS A 534 8.96 -11.42 12.52
C CYS A 534 7.95 -12.10 11.57
N VAL A 535 7.89 -11.69 10.30
CA VAL A 535 6.97 -12.24 9.29
C VAL A 535 7.29 -13.70 9.01
N ASP A 536 8.58 -14.03 8.86
CA ASP A 536 9.03 -15.42 8.68
C ASP A 536 8.63 -16.29 9.88
N ALA A 537 8.83 -15.78 11.10
CA ALA A 537 8.43 -16.48 12.31
C ALA A 537 6.91 -16.67 12.42
N ILE A 538 6.12 -15.68 11.99
CA ILE A 538 4.66 -15.81 11.96
C ILE A 538 4.24 -16.89 10.96
N MET A 539 4.79 -16.87 9.73
CA MET A 539 4.46 -17.85 8.70
C MET A 539 4.80 -19.28 9.15
N ASP A 540 5.99 -19.47 9.72
CA ASP A 540 6.40 -20.78 10.22
C ASP A 540 5.55 -21.23 11.43
N GLU A 541 5.37 -20.39 12.45
CA GLU A 541 4.75 -20.83 13.70
C GLU A 541 3.22 -20.93 13.64
N SER A 542 2.58 -19.98 12.95
CA SER A 542 1.11 -19.96 12.83
C SER A 542 0.60 -20.76 11.63
N GLY A 543 1.40 -20.89 10.58
CA GLY A 543 0.95 -21.40 9.28
C GLY A 543 0.08 -20.42 8.50
N CYS A 544 -0.16 -19.20 9.01
CA CYS A 544 -0.79 -18.12 8.25
C CYS A 544 0.21 -17.55 7.24
N THR A 545 -0.22 -17.38 5.99
CA THR A 545 0.64 -16.91 4.89
C THR A 545 -0.07 -15.86 4.06
N ILE A 546 0.68 -15.20 3.17
CA ILE A 546 0.10 -14.30 2.18
C ILE A 546 -0.79 -15.10 1.21
N GLY A 547 -0.34 -16.26 0.72
CA GLY A 547 -1.10 -17.10 -0.21
C GLY A 547 -2.38 -17.72 0.36
N LYS A 548 -2.44 -17.94 1.68
CA LYS A 548 -3.67 -18.35 2.38
C LYS A 548 -4.59 -17.17 2.73
N ASN A 549 -4.20 -15.95 2.35
CA ASN A 549 -4.93 -14.71 2.59
C ASN A 549 -5.18 -14.40 4.08
N ASN A 550 -4.55 -15.09 5.02
CA ASN A 550 -4.81 -15.02 6.47
C ASN A 550 -3.65 -14.41 7.27
N LEU A 551 -2.63 -13.90 6.59
CA LEU A 551 -1.63 -12.99 7.15
C LEU A 551 -1.83 -11.60 6.54
N VAL A 552 -2.10 -10.58 7.36
CA VAL A 552 -2.38 -9.20 6.93
C VAL A 552 -1.32 -8.25 7.49
N MET A 553 -0.74 -7.41 6.62
CA MET A 553 0.42 -6.59 6.95
C MET A 553 0.17 -5.11 6.62
N PRO A 554 -0.74 -4.43 7.35
CA PRO A 554 -1.05 -3.02 7.15
C PRO A 554 0.20 -2.14 7.25
N ARG A 555 0.42 -1.28 6.25
CA ARG A 555 1.56 -0.35 6.27
C ARG A 555 1.43 0.68 7.38
N THR A 556 2.52 0.88 8.11
CA THR A 556 2.59 1.92 9.16
C THR A 556 3.88 2.71 9.01
N SER A 557 3.96 3.91 9.61
CA SER A 557 5.20 4.70 9.53
C SER A 557 6.34 4.03 10.29
N VAL A 558 7.59 4.39 9.97
CA VAL A 558 8.79 3.86 10.62
C VAL A 558 8.80 4.02 12.15
N ASN A 559 8.09 5.02 12.67
CA ASN A 559 7.97 5.32 14.10
C ASN A 559 6.77 4.64 14.79
N SER A 560 6.03 3.79 14.08
CA SER A 560 4.88 3.09 14.65
C SER A 560 5.35 1.97 15.58
N ARG A 561 4.81 1.94 16.80
CA ARG A 561 5.05 0.83 17.74
C ARG A 561 4.63 -0.49 17.08
N VAL A 562 5.47 -1.51 17.18
CA VAL A 562 5.20 -2.83 16.63
C VAL A 562 4.10 -3.54 17.43
N TRP A 563 3.20 -4.23 16.73
CA TRP A 563 2.13 -5.01 17.34
C TRP A 563 1.77 -6.24 16.51
N PHE A 564 1.12 -7.20 17.17
CA PHE A 564 0.60 -8.42 16.56
C PHE A 564 -0.85 -8.63 17.03
N ALA A 565 -1.71 -9.18 16.19
CA ALA A 565 -3.06 -9.56 16.58
C ALA A 565 -3.46 -10.91 15.98
N PHE A 566 -4.07 -11.76 16.80
CA PHE A 566 -4.50 -13.11 16.45
C PHE A 566 -6.02 -13.15 16.56
N LEU A 567 -6.69 -13.06 15.41
CA LEU A 567 -8.14 -13.03 15.29
C LEU A 567 -8.67 -14.45 15.04
N ASN A 568 -9.69 -14.83 15.78
CA ASN A 568 -10.53 -15.98 15.48
C ASN A 568 -11.73 -15.50 14.67
N THR A 569 -11.79 -15.88 13.39
CA THR A 569 -12.82 -15.42 12.46
C THR A 569 -14.19 -16.07 12.71
N SER A 570 -14.24 -17.17 13.48
CA SER A 570 -15.50 -17.87 13.77
C SER A 570 -16.32 -17.23 14.90
N ASN A 571 -15.65 -16.56 15.85
CA ASN A 571 -16.27 -15.96 17.03
C ASN A 571 -15.83 -14.52 17.30
N MET A 572 -14.94 -13.98 16.46
CA MET A 572 -14.39 -12.62 16.53
C MET A 572 -13.59 -12.30 17.81
N ASP A 573 -13.18 -13.30 18.58
CA ASP A 573 -12.21 -13.12 19.66
C ASP A 573 -10.85 -12.74 19.07
N CYS A 574 -10.18 -11.78 19.68
CA CYS A 574 -8.87 -11.29 19.27
C CYS A 574 -7.93 -11.18 20.47
N ILE A 575 -6.71 -11.73 20.30
CA ILE A 575 -5.58 -11.43 21.18
C ILE A 575 -4.71 -10.40 20.49
N PHE A 576 -4.62 -9.20 21.08
CA PHE A 576 -3.81 -8.09 20.60
C PHE A 576 -2.57 -7.92 21.49
N LEU A 577 -1.39 -7.86 20.89
CA LEU A 577 -0.09 -7.77 21.54
C LEU A 577 0.62 -6.50 21.12
N TRP A 578 0.88 -5.61 22.08
CA TRP A 578 1.79 -4.48 21.89
C TRP A 578 3.21 -4.84 22.30
N VAL A 579 4.18 -4.68 21.41
CA VAL A 579 5.60 -4.93 21.73
C VAL A 579 6.12 -3.89 22.71
N ASN A 580 6.83 -4.32 23.75
CA ASN A 580 7.56 -3.44 24.65
C ASN A 580 8.91 -3.07 24.02
N ASN A 581 8.94 -1.94 23.30
CA ASN A 581 10.13 -1.50 22.58
C ASN A 581 11.36 -1.43 23.48
N ASN A 582 11.25 -0.91 24.71
CA ASN A 582 12.41 -0.79 25.62
C ASN A 582 13.12 -2.13 25.87
N VAL A 583 12.36 -3.23 25.95
CA VAL A 583 12.94 -4.57 26.14
C VAL A 583 13.68 -5.00 24.88
N ILE A 584 13.05 -4.85 23.72
CA ILE A 584 13.67 -5.24 22.44
C ILE A 584 14.88 -4.37 22.12
N GLU A 585 14.82 -3.07 22.39
CA GLU A 585 15.93 -2.14 22.21
C GLU A 585 17.13 -2.48 23.10
N ASP A 586 16.91 -2.94 24.33
CA ASP A 586 17.98 -3.46 25.20
C ASP A 586 18.67 -4.68 24.59
N TYR A 587 17.89 -5.67 24.13
CA TYR A 587 18.46 -6.86 23.47
C TYR A 587 19.21 -6.50 22.18
N LEU A 588 18.66 -5.61 21.36
CA LEU A 588 19.32 -5.15 20.13
C LEU A 588 20.63 -4.40 20.41
N ALA A 589 20.70 -3.62 21.49
CA ALA A 589 21.93 -2.93 21.87
C ALA A 589 23.01 -3.89 22.39
N ARG A 590 22.60 -5.01 22.98
CA ARG A 590 23.49 -6.05 23.52
C ARG A 590 24.00 -7.01 22.46
N ASP A 591 23.21 -7.27 21.41
CA ASP A 591 23.53 -8.19 20.29
C ASP A 591 24.87 -7.86 19.60
N ASP A 592 25.23 -6.58 19.52
CA ASP A 592 26.52 -6.15 18.94
C ASP A 592 27.73 -6.39 19.86
N THR A 593 27.52 -6.70 21.14
CA THR A 593 28.58 -6.74 22.18
C THR A 593 28.68 -8.05 22.95
N GLU A 594 27.59 -8.82 23.01
CA GLU A 594 27.50 -10.08 23.74
C GLU A 594 27.62 -11.28 22.80
N ASN A 595 27.77 -12.48 23.36
CA ASN A 595 27.75 -13.70 22.55
C ASN A 595 26.30 -13.97 22.09
N HIS A 596 26.11 -14.09 20.78
CA HIS A 596 24.78 -14.24 20.18
C HIS A 596 24.01 -15.47 20.72
N TYR A 597 24.66 -16.62 20.87
CA TYR A 597 24.03 -17.83 21.42
C TYR A 597 23.56 -17.62 22.87
N ASP A 598 24.41 -17.05 23.73
CA ASP A 598 24.04 -16.77 25.12
C ASP A 598 22.85 -15.78 25.18
N LEU A 599 22.86 -14.76 24.31
CA LEU A 599 21.78 -13.78 24.21
C LEU A 599 20.46 -14.40 23.75
N MET A 600 20.48 -15.27 22.73
CA MET A 600 19.28 -15.99 22.27
C MET A 600 18.74 -16.92 23.36
N ARG A 601 19.62 -17.63 24.08
CA ARG A 601 19.22 -18.47 25.23
C ARG A 601 18.52 -17.66 26.31
N GLU A 602 19.05 -16.49 26.64
CA GLU A 602 18.42 -15.57 27.58
C GLU A 602 17.05 -15.11 27.06
N PHE A 603 16.96 -14.70 25.80
CA PHE A 603 15.71 -14.20 25.20
C PHE A 603 14.59 -15.25 25.19
N VAL A 604 14.92 -16.53 24.95
CA VAL A 604 13.96 -17.65 25.06
C VAL A 604 13.29 -17.65 26.44
N GLN A 605 14.07 -17.40 27.49
CA GLN A 605 13.61 -17.43 28.89
C GLN A 605 12.81 -16.21 29.31
N VAL A 606 12.84 -15.11 28.54
CA VAL A 606 12.06 -13.91 28.84
C VAL A 606 10.56 -14.21 28.78
N ARG A 607 9.83 -13.88 29.85
CA ARG A 607 8.38 -14.12 29.89
C ARG A 607 7.63 -13.22 28.91
N GLY A 608 6.54 -13.72 28.34
CA GLY A 608 5.73 -12.97 27.38
C GLY A 608 5.15 -11.66 27.92
N ASP A 609 4.84 -11.58 29.22
CA ASP A 609 4.33 -10.35 29.87
C ASP A 609 5.38 -9.25 30.01
N VAL A 610 6.66 -9.58 29.89
CA VAL A 610 7.74 -8.61 29.83
C VAL A 610 7.86 -8.02 28.43
N VAL A 611 7.69 -8.87 27.41
CA VAL A 611 7.82 -8.51 25.99
C VAL A 611 6.57 -7.84 25.44
N PHE A 612 5.37 -8.20 25.94
CA PHE A 612 4.11 -7.73 25.38
C PHE A 612 3.17 -7.14 26.45
N THR A 613 2.47 -6.07 26.08
CA THR A 613 1.19 -5.74 26.70
C THR A 613 0.09 -6.44 25.91
N THR A 614 -0.66 -7.32 26.57
CA THR A 614 -1.65 -8.20 25.93
C THR A 614 -3.07 -7.79 26.27
N TYR A 615 -3.95 -7.81 25.27
CA TYR A 615 -5.39 -7.61 25.44
C TYR A 615 -6.16 -8.75 24.78
N LYS A 616 -7.15 -9.30 25.49
CA LYS A 616 -8.17 -10.19 24.93
C LYS A 616 -9.46 -9.38 24.73
N LEU A 617 -9.98 -9.40 23.51
CA LEU A 617 -11.09 -8.57 23.08
C LEU A 617 -12.06 -9.42 22.27
N ASN A 618 -13.35 -9.14 22.34
CA ASN A 618 -14.29 -9.59 21.32
C ASN A 618 -14.59 -8.42 20.38
N LEU A 619 -14.44 -8.66 19.07
CA LEU A 619 -14.58 -7.66 18.01
C LEU A 619 -15.87 -7.84 17.22
N ASP A 620 -16.81 -8.69 17.64
CA ASP A 620 -18.03 -8.97 16.90
C ASP A 620 -18.82 -7.68 16.64
N LYS A 621 -19.18 -7.45 15.37
CA LYS A 621 -19.86 -6.22 14.97
C LYS A 621 -21.20 -6.01 15.68
N ASP A 622 -21.95 -7.08 15.94
CA ASP A 622 -23.28 -6.99 16.55
C ASP A 622 -23.15 -6.73 18.05
N GLU A 623 -22.14 -7.30 18.72
CA GLU A 623 -21.80 -6.93 20.10
C GLU A 623 -21.41 -5.46 20.19
N LEU A 624 -20.49 -4.99 19.34
CA LEU A 624 -20.00 -3.61 19.35
C LEU A 624 -21.08 -2.57 19.03
N ILE A 625 -22.03 -2.90 18.14
CA ILE A 625 -23.16 -2.02 17.82
C ILE A 625 -24.08 -1.84 19.04
N ASN A 626 -24.19 -2.86 19.89
CA ASN A 626 -25.11 -2.88 21.01
C ASN A 626 -24.46 -2.49 22.36
N ASP A 627 -23.13 -2.46 22.45
CA ASP A 627 -22.37 -2.09 23.65
C ASP A 627 -21.35 -0.95 23.40
N PRO A 628 -21.73 0.32 23.63
CA PRO A 628 -20.84 1.46 23.53
C PRO A 628 -19.64 1.44 24.49
N GLU A 629 -19.75 0.77 25.65
CA GLU A 629 -18.65 0.69 26.63
C GLU A 629 -17.54 -0.23 26.11
N GLN A 630 -17.91 -1.32 25.43
CA GLN A 630 -16.97 -2.22 24.76
C GLN A 630 -16.15 -1.50 23.69
N TRP A 631 -16.79 -0.65 22.87
CA TRP A 631 -16.07 0.18 21.89
C TRP A 631 -15.06 1.12 22.57
N ALA A 632 -15.49 1.84 23.61
CA ALA A 632 -14.62 2.78 24.32
C ALA A 632 -13.41 2.06 24.94
N MET A 633 -13.62 0.86 25.48
CA MET A 633 -12.56 -0.01 25.98
C MET A 633 -11.56 -0.40 24.88
N ILE A 634 -12.05 -0.88 23.73
CA ILE A 634 -11.19 -1.26 22.59
C ILE A 634 -10.41 -0.03 22.08
N GLU A 635 -11.06 1.10 21.88
CA GLU A 635 -10.39 2.32 21.41
C GLU A 635 -9.31 2.79 22.39
N SER A 636 -9.53 2.66 23.70
CA SER A 636 -8.55 2.98 24.75
C SER A 636 -7.32 2.06 24.71
N HIS A 637 -7.51 0.75 24.57
CA HIS A 637 -6.41 -0.23 24.63
C HIS A 637 -5.56 -0.30 23.34
N LEU A 638 -6.20 -0.13 22.19
CA LEU A 638 -5.58 -0.29 20.87
C LEU A 638 -5.20 1.06 20.26
N GLY A 639 -5.73 2.15 20.81
CA GLY A 639 -5.73 3.43 20.15
C GLY A 639 -6.63 3.42 18.92
N LYS A 640 -7.06 4.62 18.52
CA LYS A 640 -8.04 4.81 17.45
C LYS A 640 -7.74 4.01 16.19
N LYS A 641 -6.53 4.12 15.63
CA LYS A 641 -6.17 3.49 14.33
C LYS A 641 -6.33 1.97 14.36
N ASN A 642 -5.74 1.29 15.36
CA ASN A 642 -5.78 -0.17 15.43
C ASN A 642 -7.15 -0.67 15.87
N ALA A 643 -7.88 0.07 16.70
CA ALA A 643 -9.27 -0.23 17.04
C ALA A 643 -10.16 -0.27 15.78
N TRP A 644 -10.06 0.73 14.90
CA TRP A 644 -10.78 0.71 13.62
C TRP A 644 -10.35 -0.46 12.75
N MET A 645 -9.05 -0.67 12.55
CA MET A 645 -8.55 -1.80 11.76
C MET A 645 -9.09 -3.14 12.25
N MET A 646 -9.05 -3.39 13.56
CA MET A 646 -9.49 -4.67 14.12
C MET A 646 -11.01 -4.81 14.10
N ALA A 647 -11.75 -3.81 14.59
CA ALA A 647 -13.21 -3.88 14.65
C ALA A 647 -13.86 -3.85 13.27
N TRP A 648 -13.29 -3.14 12.30
CA TRP A 648 -13.88 -2.99 10.97
C TRP A 648 -13.25 -3.91 9.95
N GLY A 649 -11.93 -3.78 9.77
CA GLY A 649 -11.17 -4.63 8.87
C GLY A 649 -11.29 -6.10 9.25
N GLY A 650 -11.17 -6.44 10.54
CA GLY A 650 -11.35 -7.81 11.03
C GLY A 650 -12.72 -8.39 10.68
N ASN A 651 -13.82 -7.66 10.92
CA ASN A 651 -15.17 -8.14 10.56
C ASN A 651 -15.38 -8.29 9.05
N VAL A 652 -14.91 -7.33 8.26
CA VAL A 652 -15.03 -7.41 6.80
C VAL A 652 -14.21 -8.56 6.26
N LEU A 653 -12.97 -8.74 6.71
CA LEU A 653 -12.08 -9.81 6.24
C LEU A 653 -12.49 -11.20 6.73
N ALA A 654 -13.03 -11.32 7.95
CA ALA A 654 -13.58 -12.58 8.44
C ALA A 654 -14.75 -13.08 7.57
N LYS A 655 -15.52 -12.15 6.97
CA LYS A 655 -16.62 -12.48 6.06
C LYS A 655 -16.19 -12.58 4.60
N HIS A 656 -15.34 -11.66 4.15
CA HIS A 656 -14.94 -11.44 2.76
C HIS A 656 -13.42 -11.38 2.69
N GLN A 657 -12.80 -12.54 2.77
CA GLN A 657 -11.35 -12.67 2.68
C GLN A 657 -10.88 -12.58 1.22
N THR A 658 -11.17 -11.45 0.57
CA THR A 658 -10.81 -11.20 -0.83
C THR A 658 -9.43 -10.53 -0.93
N PRO A 659 -8.63 -10.89 -1.95
CA PRO A 659 -7.34 -10.26 -2.22
C PRO A 659 -7.44 -8.74 -2.34
N GLU A 660 -8.48 -8.21 -2.98
CA GLU A 660 -8.68 -6.76 -3.13
C GLU A 660 -8.88 -6.05 -1.79
N PHE A 661 -9.65 -6.64 -0.87
CA PHE A 661 -9.84 -6.07 0.46
C PHE A 661 -8.56 -6.09 1.28
N LEU A 662 -7.76 -7.15 1.14
CA LEU A 662 -6.44 -7.23 1.75
C LEU A 662 -5.49 -6.18 1.16
N ALA A 663 -5.50 -5.95 -0.16
CA ALA A 663 -4.70 -4.89 -0.80
C ALA A 663 -5.08 -3.50 -0.27
N ILE A 664 -6.38 -3.24 -0.10
CA ILE A 664 -6.89 -2.00 0.49
C ILE A 664 -6.41 -1.85 1.93
N VAL A 665 -6.42 -2.92 2.74
CA VAL A 665 -5.93 -2.86 4.14
C VAL A 665 -4.43 -2.62 4.18
N ASP A 666 -3.65 -3.21 3.28
CA ASP A 666 -2.21 -3.00 3.23
C ASP A 666 -1.86 -1.53 2.90
N GLU A 667 -2.66 -0.83 2.08
CA GLU A 667 -2.49 0.60 1.72
C GLU A 667 -3.15 1.57 2.72
N HIS A 668 -4.44 1.39 3.03
CA HIS A 668 -5.21 2.30 3.88
C HIS A 668 -5.22 1.92 5.37
N THR A 669 -4.61 0.79 5.75
CA THR A 669 -4.45 0.26 7.11
C THR A 669 -5.71 -0.26 7.79
N HIS A 670 -6.88 -0.03 7.20
CA HIS A 670 -8.18 -0.53 7.66
C HIS A 670 -9.19 -0.47 6.51
N ILE A 671 -10.32 -1.16 6.67
CA ILE A 671 -11.48 -1.02 5.78
C ILE A 671 -12.46 -0.09 6.46
N CYS A 672 -12.87 0.98 5.78
CA CYS A 672 -13.94 1.86 6.21
C CYS A 672 -15.01 1.98 5.12
N ALA A 673 -16.13 2.62 5.45
CA ALA A 673 -17.17 2.89 4.44
C ALA A 673 -16.59 3.62 3.21
N GLY A 674 -15.63 4.54 3.40
CA GLY A 674 -14.99 5.23 2.27
C GLY A 674 -14.18 4.30 1.36
N THR A 675 -13.41 3.36 1.92
CA THR A 675 -12.65 2.41 1.10
C THR A 675 -13.56 1.42 0.36
N LEU A 676 -14.70 1.02 0.94
CA LEU A 676 -15.70 0.22 0.23
C LEU A 676 -16.37 0.99 -0.91
N VAL A 677 -16.62 2.30 -0.74
CA VAL A 677 -17.04 3.15 -1.86
C VAL A 677 -15.99 3.14 -2.96
N GLY A 678 -14.71 3.30 -2.61
CA GLY A 678 -13.60 3.25 -3.58
C GLY A 678 -13.51 1.91 -4.30
N TYR A 679 -13.69 0.79 -3.59
CA TYR A 679 -13.77 -0.55 -4.18
C TYR A 679 -14.88 -0.64 -5.24
N HIS A 680 -16.10 -0.20 -4.91
CA HIS A 680 -17.20 -0.22 -5.88
C HIS A 680 -17.04 0.80 -7.01
N MET A 681 -16.33 1.91 -6.79
CA MET A 681 -15.93 2.82 -7.87
C MET A 681 -14.99 2.13 -8.85
N VAL A 682 -14.06 1.29 -8.37
CA VAL A 682 -13.18 0.48 -9.24
C VAL A 682 -14.00 -0.51 -10.08
N ASP A 683 -15.03 -1.14 -9.52
CA ASP A 683 -15.94 -2.00 -10.29
C ASP A 683 -16.61 -1.25 -11.44
N VAL A 684 -17.08 -0.03 -11.18
CA VAL A 684 -17.69 0.83 -12.22
C VAL A 684 -16.64 1.30 -13.24
N ILE A 685 -15.45 1.71 -12.80
CA ILE A 685 -14.34 2.07 -13.70
C ILE A 685 -14.03 0.92 -14.66
N ARG A 686 -13.93 -0.30 -14.15
CA ARG A 686 -13.65 -1.51 -14.94
C ARG A 686 -14.78 -1.85 -15.92
N SER A 687 -16.04 -1.55 -15.60
CA SER A 687 -17.16 -1.81 -16.51
C SER A 687 -17.40 -0.71 -17.55
N GLU A 688 -17.05 0.53 -17.21
CA GLU A 688 -17.42 1.72 -17.98
C GLU A 688 -16.30 2.24 -18.88
N LEU A 689 -15.03 1.93 -18.58
CA LEU A 689 -13.89 2.37 -19.37
C LEU A 689 -13.20 1.19 -20.03
N PRO A 690 -12.81 1.32 -21.32
CA PRO A 690 -12.06 0.28 -22.00
C PRO A 690 -10.72 0.01 -21.27
N THR A 691 -10.29 -1.25 -21.26
CA THR A 691 -8.89 -1.60 -20.96
C THR A 691 -8.01 -1.15 -22.12
N MET A 692 -7.74 0.15 -22.19
CA MET A 692 -6.96 0.75 -23.27
C MET A 692 -5.49 0.35 -23.14
N GLY A 693 -4.91 -0.17 -24.23
CA GLY A 693 -3.47 -0.42 -24.38
C GLY A 693 -2.86 -1.56 -23.55
N GLY A 694 -3.65 -2.29 -22.74
CA GLY A 694 -3.10 -3.08 -21.63
C GLY A 694 -2.48 -2.12 -20.62
N ARG A 695 -2.92 -2.12 -19.35
CA ARG A 695 -2.48 -1.13 -18.35
C ARG A 695 -1.03 -1.37 -17.86
N GLU A 696 -0.13 -1.73 -18.77
CA GLU A 696 1.24 -2.18 -18.53
C GLU A 696 2.24 -1.03 -18.32
N CYS A 697 1.87 0.23 -18.57
CA CYS A 697 2.90 1.23 -18.86
C CYS A 697 2.67 2.64 -18.27
N ALA A 698 2.29 2.74 -17.00
CA ALA A 698 2.17 4.02 -16.30
C ALA A 698 3.50 4.82 -16.22
N VAL A 699 4.67 4.15 -16.22
CA VAL A 699 5.96 4.82 -15.92
C VAL A 699 6.60 5.51 -17.13
N THR A 700 6.36 5.04 -18.36
CA THR A 700 7.02 5.61 -19.57
C THR A 700 6.04 6.04 -20.65
N LEU A 701 4.80 5.55 -20.63
CA LEU A 701 3.82 5.79 -21.68
C LEU A 701 2.53 6.49 -21.23
N GLY A 702 2.48 7.18 -20.08
CA GLY A 702 1.29 7.92 -19.67
C GLY A 702 0.15 6.97 -19.33
N GLY A 703 0.02 6.64 -18.05
CA GLY A 703 -1.00 5.70 -17.56
C GLY A 703 -2.29 6.40 -17.16
N ASP A 704 -3.17 5.59 -16.58
CA ASP A 704 -4.42 6.06 -16.00
C ASP A 704 -4.16 7.14 -14.94
N THR A 705 -5.04 8.14 -14.92
CA THR A 705 -4.93 9.30 -14.03
C THR A 705 -6.17 9.38 -13.13
N LEU A 706 -5.93 9.49 -11.84
CA LEU A 706 -6.92 9.66 -10.78
C LEU A 706 -6.82 11.07 -10.22
N ILE A 707 -7.88 11.87 -10.39
CA ILE A 707 -7.98 13.22 -9.83
C ILE A 707 -9.08 13.24 -8.76
N SER A 708 -8.69 13.46 -7.51
CA SER A 708 -9.62 13.56 -6.38
C SER A 708 -10.06 14.99 -6.17
N VAL A 709 -11.36 15.27 -6.38
CA VAL A 709 -11.94 16.58 -6.05
C VAL A 709 -12.41 16.66 -4.59
N VAL A 710 -12.58 15.49 -3.97
CA VAL A 710 -12.75 15.30 -2.52
C VAL A 710 -11.77 14.21 -2.07
N PRO A 711 -10.50 14.56 -1.78
CA PRO A 711 -9.50 13.60 -1.34
C PRO A 711 -9.91 12.95 -0.01
N ASP A 712 -10.22 11.65 -0.04
CA ASP A 712 -10.55 10.85 1.14
C ASP A 712 -10.25 9.34 0.95
N CYS A 713 -10.62 8.53 1.95
CA CYS A 713 -10.36 7.08 1.99
C CYS A 713 -10.77 6.30 0.71
N ARG A 714 -11.72 6.81 -0.09
CA ARG A 714 -12.10 6.15 -1.35
C ARG A 714 -10.96 6.10 -2.35
N ASN A 715 -10.14 7.14 -2.38
CA ASN A 715 -9.08 7.27 -3.37
C ASN A 715 -7.89 6.37 -3.06
N ASP A 716 -7.61 6.12 -1.78
CA ASP A 716 -6.59 5.13 -1.38
C ASP A 716 -6.97 3.72 -1.85
N ALA A 717 -8.26 3.36 -1.83
CA ALA A 717 -8.73 2.08 -2.36
C ALA A 717 -8.60 2.01 -3.90
N ILE A 718 -8.92 3.09 -4.62
CA ILE A 718 -8.72 3.14 -6.08
C ILE A 718 -7.23 3.01 -6.40
N LEU A 719 -6.36 3.72 -5.68
CA LEU A 719 -4.91 3.65 -5.85
C LEU A 719 -4.38 2.24 -5.59
N ALA A 720 -4.83 1.59 -4.52
CA ALA A 720 -4.42 0.23 -4.17
C ALA A 720 -4.83 -0.83 -5.21
N LEU A 721 -5.90 -0.60 -5.98
CA LEU A 721 -6.42 -1.58 -6.93
C LEU A 721 -6.07 -1.26 -8.38
N LEU A 722 -5.85 0.01 -8.72
CA LEU A 722 -5.58 0.49 -10.08
C LEU A 722 -4.15 1.02 -10.27
N ASP A 723 -3.31 1.00 -9.22
CA ASP A 723 -1.88 1.32 -9.30
C ASP A 723 -1.61 2.74 -9.81
N THR A 724 -2.49 3.67 -9.43
CA THR A 724 -2.46 5.10 -9.78
C THR A 724 -1.71 5.91 -8.72
N THR A 725 -0.46 5.57 -8.43
CA THR A 725 0.31 6.19 -7.33
C THR A 725 0.78 7.63 -7.65
N PRO A 726 1.01 8.51 -6.66
CA PRO A 726 1.58 9.84 -6.90
C PRO A 726 2.95 9.77 -7.56
N GLY A 727 3.82 8.83 -7.16
CA GLY A 727 5.17 8.74 -7.70
C GLY A 727 5.22 8.33 -9.17
N ARG A 728 4.18 7.65 -9.65
CA ARG A 728 3.96 7.32 -11.06
C ARG A 728 3.17 8.39 -11.83
N LYS A 729 2.90 9.53 -11.18
CA LYS A 729 2.01 10.60 -11.69
C LYS A 729 0.61 10.09 -12.04
N GLY A 730 0.14 9.09 -11.31
CA GLY A 730 -1.21 8.54 -11.45
C GLY A 730 -2.21 9.18 -10.48
N TYR A 731 -1.77 9.82 -9.39
CA TYR A 731 -2.64 10.44 -8.39
C TYR A 731 -2.47 11.95 -8.29
N PHE A 732 -3.57 12.68 -8.37
CA PHE A 732 -3.67 14.10 -8.09
C PHE A 732 -4.86 14.39 -7.17
N SER A 733 -4.72 15.38 -6.31
CA SER A 733 -5.68 15.75 -5.29
C SER A 733 -5.93 17.26 -5.32
N THR A 734 -7.15 17.66 -5.62
CA THR A 734 -7.55 19.05 -5.82
C THR A 734 -8.85 19.32 -5.05
N LYS A 735 -8.76 19.66 -3.75
CA LYS A 735 -9.98 19.89 -2.97
C LYS A 735 -10.67 21.18 -3.42
N LEU A 736 -11.91 21.09 -3.87
CA LEU A 736 -12.69 22.28 -4.23
C LEU A 736 -13.07 23.08 -2.98
N SER A 737 -13.01 24.41 -3.08
CA SER A 737 -13.53 25.32 -2.06
C SER A 737 -15.06 25.31 -2.01
N ALA A 738 -15.65 25.75 -0.90
CA ALA A 738 -17.11 25.86 -0.77
C ALA A 738 -17.73 26.79 -1.84
N GLU A 739 -17.01 27.84 -2.23
CA GLU A 739 -17.41 28.75 -3.31
C GLU A 739 -17.49 28.02 -4.66
N GLN A 740 -16.44 27.27 -5.03
CA GLN A 740 -16.41 26.49 -6.27
C GLN A 740 -17.48 25.40 -6.29
N ILE A 741 -17.73 24.72 -5.15
CA ILE A 741 -18.80 23.71 -5.04
C ILE A 741 -20.19 24.34 -5.30
N ASN A 742 -20.41 25.57 -4.85
CA ASN A 742 -21.68 26.27 -5.07
C ASN A 742 -21.89 26.66 -6.54
N GLU A 743 -20.81 26.81 -7.32
CA GLU A 743 -20.88 27.11 -8.75
C GLU A 743 -21.19 25.89 -9.63
N LEU A 744 -21.01 24.67 -9.09
CA LEU A 744 -21.31 23.42 -9.80
C LEU A 744 -22.80 23.27 -10.12
N ALA A 745 -23.08 22.64 -11.26
CA ALA A 745 -24.43 22.17 -11.58
C ALA A 745 -24.94 21.22 -10.49
N PRO A 746 -26.26 21.19 -10.18
CA PRO A 746 -26.81 20.33 -9.12
C PRO A 746 -26.37 18.87 -9.22
N GLU A 747 -26.31 18.32 -10.43
CA GLU A 747 -25.91 16.94 -10.73
C GLU A 747 -24.42 16.68 -10.47
N ALA A 748 -23.58 17.72 -10.57
CA ALA A 748 -22.14 17.63 -10.35
C ALA A 748 -21.71 17.85 -8.90
N LYS A 749 -22.64 18.23 -8.00
CA LYS A 749 -22.32 18.44 -6.57
C LYS A 749 -21.94 17.16 -5.83
N ASP A 750 -22.39 16.01 -6.33
CA ASP A 750 -22.03 14.70 -5.81
C ASP A 750 -20.68 14.19 -6.35
N ALA A 751 -20.01 14.94 -7.24
CA ALA A 751 -18.73 14.54 -7.82
C ALA A 751 -17.63 14.50 -6.76
N THR A 752 -16.91 13.40 -6.73
CA THR A 752 -15.83 13.17 -5.75
C THR A 752 -14.50 12.82 -6.40
N THR A 753 -14.54 12.21 -7.57
CA THR A 753 -13.34 11.67 -8.24
C THR A 753 -13.51 11.72 -9.76
N ILE A 754 -12.42 11.97 -10.48
CA ILE A 754 -12.32 11.84 -11.92
C ILE A 754 -11.31 10.73 -12.21
N TYR A 755 -11.66 9.80 -13.08
CA TYR A 755 -10.74 8.78 -13.57
C TYR A 755 -10.59 8.93 -15.08
N ILE A 756 -9.35 8.91 -15.56
CA ILE A 756 -9.01 9.06 -16.97
C ILE A 756 -8.16 7.85 -17.37
N ALA A 757 -8.65 7.06 -18.33
CA ALA A 757 -7.87 6.04 -19.00
C ALA A 757 -7.22 6.66 -20.25
N TRP A 758 -5.89 6.67 -20.32
CA TRP A 758 -5.15 7.29 -21.42
C TRP A 758 -4.30 6.26 -22.16
N ASN A 759 -4.38 6.27 -23.50
CA ASN A 759 -3.53 5.48 -24.37
C ASN A 759 -2.59 6.40 -25.16
N LYS A 760 -1.32 6.43 -24.78
CA LYS A 760 -0.32 7.24 -25.50
C LYS A 760 0.07 6.66 -26.85
N VAL A 761 -0.11 5.37 -27.12
CA VAL A 761 0.16 4.83 -28.47
C VAL A 761 -0.86 5.38 -29.44
N GLU A 762 -2.13 5.38 -29.04
CA GLU A 762 -3.25 5.92 -29.83
C GLU A 762 -3.38 7.44 -29.70
N GLN A 763 -2.72 8.06 -28.71
CA GLN A 763 -2.90 9.48 -28.33
C GLN A 763 -4.38 9.82 -28.09
N HIS A 764 -5.09 8.92 -27.41
CA HIS A 764 -6.50 9.06 -27.13
C HIS A 764 -6.83 8.48 -25.75
N GLY A 765 -7.84 9.03 -25.09
CA GLY A 765 -8.28 8.59 -23.76
C GLY A 765 -9.77 8.80 -23.57
N GLU A 766 -10.29 8.16 -22.51
CA GLU A 766 -11.65 8.39 -22.03
C GLU A 766 -11.61 8.69 -20.53
N GLY A 767 -12.46 9.61 -20.09
CA GLY A 767 -12.58 9.97 -18.68
C GLY A 767 -14.02 9.92 -18.19
N ILE A 768 -14.17 9.60 -16.91
CA ILE A 768 -15.45 9.62 -16.19
C ILE A 768 -15.34 10.40 -14.88
N VAL A 769 -16.41 11.11 -14.54
CA VAL A 769 -16.59 11.77 -13.25
C VAL A 769 -17.52 10.92 -12.39
N LEU A 770 -17.07 10.55 -11.20
CA LEU A 770 -17.76 9.64 -10.29
C LEU A 770 -18.22 10.32 -8.99
N GLY A 771 -19.43 9.96 -8.58
CA GLY A 771 -20.02 10.30 -7.29
C GLY A 771 -20.53 9.07 -6.54
N PHE A 772 -20.99 9.27 -5.31
CA PHE A 772 -21.58 8.21 -4.50
C PHE A 772 -22.75 8.75 -3.66
N ASP A 773 -23.88 8.03 -3.68
CA ASP A 773 -25.07 8.39 -2.91
C ASP A 773 -24.90 8.08 -1.42
N THR A 774 -24.14 8.94 -0.75
CA THR A 774 -23.83 8.80 0.67
C THR A 774 -25.10 8.90 1.53
N MET A 775 -26.07 9.72 1.13
CA MET A 775 -27.31 9.87 1.87
C MET A 775 -28.14 8.59 1.81
N LYS A 776 -28.24 7.96 0.63
CA LYS A 776 -28.95 6.70 0.51
C LYS A 776 -28.26 5.57 1.27
N ALA A 777 -26.93 5.49 1.26
CA ALA A 777 -26.20 4.51 2.07
C ALA A 777 -26.47 4.67 3.58
N ARG A 778 -26.56 5.92 4.07
CA ARG A 778 -26.90 6.20 5.48
C ARG A 778 -28.32 5.77 5.82
N GLU A 779 -29.27 6.04 4.94
CA GLU A 779 -30.67 5.62 5.09
C GLU A 779 -30.78 4.08 5.14
N LEU A 780 -30.17 3.39 4.18
CA LEU A 780 -30.25 1.93 4.05
C LEU A 780 -29.57 1.20 5.22
N SER A 781 -28.49 1.79 5.76
CA SER A 781 -27.81 1.23 6.94
C SER A 781 -28.51 1.52 8.28
N GLY A 782 -29.56 2.35 8.29
CA GLY A 782 -30.23 2.75 9.53
C GLY A 782 -29.34 3.58 10.47
N SER A 783 -28.35 4.29 9.92
CA SER A 783 -27.41 5.11 10.69
C SER A 783 -28.03 6.47 11.01
N ASP A 784 -28.16 6.82 12.28
CA ASP A 784 -28.72 8.11 12.72
C ASP A 784 -27.60 9.07 13.15
N TYR A 785 -27.03 9.80 12.18
CA TYR A 785 -25.95 10.77 12.42
C TYR A 785 -26.38 11.99 13.25
N GLU A 786 -27.68 12.17 13.52
CA GLU A 786 -28.17 13.26 14.37
C GLU A 786 -28.16 12.86 15.85
N ASN A 787 -28.54 11.62 16.16
CA ASN A 787 -28.76 11.17 17.54
C ASN A 787 -27.76 10.12 18.04
N GLU A 788 -27.01 9.47 17.15
CA GLU A 788 -26.06 8.42 17.51
C GLU A 788 -24.59 8.91 17.46
N PRO A 789 -23.69 8.30 18.26
CA PRO A 789 -22.27 8.57 18.15
C PRO A 789 -21.75 8.34 16.72
N PHE A 790 -20.86 9.21 16.26
CA PHE A 790 -20.28 9.12 14.91
C PHE A 790 -19.65 7.76 14.59
N TRP A 791 -19.04 7.11 15.58
CA TRP A 791 -18.42 5.81 15.39
C TRP A 791 -19.44 4.70 15.10
N LEU A 792 -20.58 4.74 15.81
CA LEU A 792 -21.66 3.76 15.65
C LEU A 792 -22.31 3.88 14.28
N CYS A 793 -22.58 5.10 13.85
CA CYS A 793 -23.10 5.38 12.51
C CYS A 793 -22.17 4.85 11.42
N ARG A 794 -20.86 4.97 11.61
CA ARG A 794 -19.89 4.47 10.63
C ARG A 794 -19.80 2.94 10.65
N LEU A 795 -19.86 2.31 11.82
CA LEU A 795 -19.87 0.85 11.95
C LEU A 795 -21.12 0.23 11.32
N LYS A 796 -22.31 0.79 11.57
CA LYS A 796 -23.56 0.39 10.91
C LYS A 796 -23.49 0.52 9.39
N CYS A 797 -23.04 1.67 8.91
CA CYS A 797 -22.87 1.92 7.48
C CYS A 797 -21.90 0.92 6.84
N LEU A 798 -20.72 0.72 7.44
CA LEU A 798 -19.74 -0.24 6.95
C LEU A 798 -20.32 -1.66 6.93
N THR A 799 -20.94 -2.09 8.03
CA THR A 799 -21.52 -3.42 8.17
C THR A 799 -22.56 -3.67 7.09
N TRP A 800 -23.47 -2.72 6.89
CA TRP A 800 -24.48 -2.80 5.85
C TRP A 800 -23.86 -2.91 4.45
N MET A 801 -22.86 -2.08 4.14
CA MET A 801 -22.18 -2.11 2.84
C MET A 801 -21.47 -3.46 2.59
N ALA A 802 -20.78 -3.99 3.60
CA ALA A 802 -20.15 -5.31 3.52
C ALA A 802 -21.19 -6.43 3.40
N ASP A 803 -22.38 -6.27 3.98
CA ASP A 803 -23.45 -7.25 3.89
C ASP A 803 -24.23 -7.19 2.56
N HIS A 804 -24.20 -6.05 1.84
CA HIS A 804 -25.01 -5.79 0.64
C HIS A 804 -24.16 -5.19 -0.51
N PRO A 805 -23.12 -5.89 -1.01
CA PRO A 805 -22.19 -5.35 -2.01
C PRO A 805 -22.87 -4.93 -3.32
N ASP A 806 -23.87 -5.68 -3.81
CA ASP A 806 -24.59 -5.35 -5.05
C ASP A 806 -25.43 -4.07 -4.90
N GLU A 807 -26.10 -3.90 -3.77
CA GLU A 807 -26.86 -2.68 -3.47
C GLU A 807 -25.91 -1.49 -3.33
N CYS A 808 -24.76 -1.68 -2.67
CA CYS A 808 -23.76 -0.64 -2.52
C CYS A 808 -23.17 -0.20 -3.87
N LYS A 809 -22.93 -1.13 -4.80
CA LYS A 809 -22.47 -0.83 -6.15
C LYS A 809 -23.44 0.09 -6.90
N ASN A 810 -24.75 -0.12 -6.74
CA ASN A 810 -25.79 0.71 -7.36
C ASN A 810 -25.85 2.16 -6.84
N LEU A 811 -25.12 2.47 -5.75
CA LEU A 811 -25.03 3.84 -5.21
C LEU A 811 -23.90 4.65 -5.85
N VAL A 812 -23.01 4.03 -6.64
CA VAL A 812 -21.99 4.74 -7.42
C VAL A 812 -22.66 5.36 -8.66
N LYS A 813 -22.37 6.64 -8.92
CA LYS A 813 -22.95 7.40 -10.04
C LYS A 813 -21.87 7.82 -11.02
N VAL A 814 -22.05 7.52 -12.30
CA VAL A 814 -21.32 8.19 -13.40
C VAL A 814 -22.03 9.50 -13.69
N ILE A 815 -21.41 10.60 -13.30
CA ILE A 815 -21.97 11.96 -13.42
C ILE A 815 -21.73 12.52 -14.82
N HIS A 816 -20.55 12.25 -15.38
CA HIS A 816 -20.14 12.78 -16.68
C HIS A 816 -19.13 11.84 -17.33
N ARG A 817 -19.12 11.82 -18.66
CA ARG A 817 -18.16 11.11 -19.51
C ARG A 817 -17.61 12.08 -20.55
N PHE A 818 -16.31 11.99 -20.81
CA PHE A 818 -15.63 12.83 -21.78
C PHE A 818 -14.53 12.04 -22.50
N GLU A 819 -14.22 12.45 -23.73
CA GLU A 819 -13.05 11.98 -24.47
C GLU A 819 -11.85 12.89 -24.18
N VAL A 820 -10.66 12.32 -24.25
CA VAL A 820 -9.39 13.05 -24.14
C VAL A 820 -8.65 12.85 -25.45
N ASN A 821 -8.42 13.94 -26.18
CA ASN A 821 -7.80 13.90 -27.50
C ASN A 821 -6.33 14.32 -27.49
N ASP A 822 -5.90 15.00 -26.42
CA ASP A 822 -4.52 15.44 -26.23
C ASP A 822 -4.14 15.33 -24.75
N PHE A 823 -2.94 14.82 -24.47
CA PHE A 823 -2.49 14.64 -23.09
C PHE A 823 -2.39 15.96 -22.31
N SER A 824 -2.24 17.10 -23.00
CA SER A 824 -2.26 18.42 -22.36
C SER A 824 -3.59 18.74 -21.68
N GLU A 825 -4.71 18.13 -22.11
CA GLU A 825 -6.00 18.23 -21.41
C GLU A 825 -5.91 17.58 -20.04
N VAL A 826 -5.29 16.39 -19.94
CA VAL A 826 -5.03 15.71 -18.65
C VAL A 826 -4.10 16.56 -17.79
N GLN A 827 -3.01 17.09 -18.36
CA GLN A 827 -2.05 17.95 -17.67
C GLN A 827 -2.72 19.21 -17.09
N LYS A 828 -3.70 19.76 -17.79
CA LYS A 828 -4.48 20.91 -17.30
C LYS A 828 -5.35 20.51 -16.10
N LEU A 829 -6.08 19.40 -16.19
CA LEU A 829 -6.98 18.94 -15.12
C LEU A 829 -6.24 18.63 -13.80
N GLN A 830 -4.99 18.18 -13.88
CA GLN A 830 -4.17 17.82 -12.72
C GLN A 830 -3.35 18.99 -12.13
N SER A 831 -3.36 20.16 -12.75
CA SER A 831 -2.50 21.30 -12.37
C SER A 831 -3.04 22.11 -11.20
N VAL A 832 -2.13 22.78 -10.47
CA VAL A 832 -2.50 23.81 -9.48
C VAL A 832 -3.34 24.92 -10.13
N ASN A 833 -4.16 25.58 -9.32
CA ASN A 833 -5.06 26.68 -9.73
C ASN A 833 -6.14 26.30 -10.76
N VAL A 834 -6.34 25.00 -11.04
CA VAL A 834 -7.40 24.51 -11.93
C VAL A 834 -8.54 23.90 -11.11
N ASN A 835 -9.78 24.28 -11.44
CA ASN A 835 -10.97 23.53 -11.02
C ASN A 835 -11.31 22.53 -12.13
N PRO A 836 -11.00 21.23 -11.96
CA PRO A 836 -11.16 20.27 -13.04
C PRO A 836 -12.63 20.05 -13.43
N LEU A 837 -13.58 20.19 -12.50
CA LEU A 837 -15.01 20.07 -12.85
C LEU A 837 -15.50 21.26 -13.68
N ALA A 838 -14.97 22.46 -13.43
CA ALA A 838 -15.31 23.63 -14.23
C ALA A 838 -14.73 23.55 -15.64
N GLU A 839 -13.50 23.04 -15.76
CA GLU A 839 -12.86 22.80 -17.05
C GLU A 839 -13.64 21.78 -17.90
N LEU A 840 -14.20 20.75 -17.26
CA LEU A 840 -15.11 19.79 -17.89
C LEU A 840 -16.52 20.34 -18.15
N GLY A 841 -16.78 21.64 -17.92
CA GLY A 841 -18.06 22.29 -18.21
C GLY A 841 -19.18 21.99 -17.19
N LEU A 842 -18.86 21.46 -16.01
CA LEU A 842 -19.86 21.03 -15.00
C LEU A 842 -20.29 22.15 -14.04
N THR A 843 -20.24 23.41 -14.49
CA THR A 843 -20.75 24.56 -13.73
C THR A 843 -22.15 24.98 -14.20
N ASN A 844 -22.88 25.68 -13.34
CA ASN A 844 -24.21 26.24 -13.66
C ASN A 844 -24.22 27.14 -14.90
N LYS A 845 -23.08 27.68 -15.33
CA LYS A 845 -22.97 28.58 -16.49
C LYS A 845 -22.70 27.84 -17.81
N SER A 846 -22.24 26.59 -17.75
CA SER A 846 -21.73 25.83 -18.91
C SER A 846 -22.43 24.49 -19.15
N PHE A 847 -23.27 24.02 -18.22
CA PHE A 847 -23.88 22.69 -18.28
C PHE A 847 -24.90 22.57 -19.42
N VAL A 848 -24.67 21.62 -20.34
CA VAL A 848 -25.63 21.17 -21.35
C VAL A 848 -26.02 19.72 -21.02
N PRO A 849 -27.28 19.41 -20.69
CA PRO A 849 -27.71 18.04 -20.43
C PRO A 849 -27.51 17.15 -21.65
N ALA A 850 -27.01 15.93 -21.47
CA ALA A 850 -26.85 14.97 -22.55
C ALA A 850 -28.21 14.59 -23.16
N GLU A 851 -28.38 14.83 -24.46
CA GLU A 851 -29.50 14.27 -25.22
C GLU A 851 -29.29 12.76 -25.38
N THR A 852 -30.34 11.99 -25.12
CA THR A 852 -30.43 10.55 -25.33
C THR A 852 -30.17 10.24 -26.81
N ALA A 853 -29.00 9.71 -27.13
CA ALA A 853 -28.70 9.14 -28.44
C ALA A 853 -29.46 7.82 -28.58
N ASP A 854 -30.63 7.88 -29.21
CA ASP A 854 -31.34 6.69 -29.68
C ASP A 854 -31.66 6.83 -31.17
N THR A 855 -31.16 5.83 -31.91
CA THR A 855 -31.63 5.25 -33.19
C THR A 855 -30.79 5.45 -34.45
N HIS A 856 -30.25 4.30 -34.86
CA HIS A 856 -29.87 3.95 -36.22
C HIS A 856 -31.05 4.07 -37.21
N THR A 857 -30.72 4.64 -38.36
CA THR A 857 -31.24 4.39 -39.72
C THR A 857 -32.44 3.46 -39.89
N ASP A 858 -33.49 3.96 -40.57
CA ASP A 858 -34.00 3.32 -41.78
C ASP A 858 -34.91 4.24 -42.63
N ALA A 859 -34.90 3.96 -43.93
CA ALA A 859 -35.35 4.79 -45.03
C ALA A 859 -36.88 4.81 -45.28
N GLU A 860 -37.32 5.95 -45.83
CA GLU A 860 -38.42 6.19 -46.80
C GLU A 860 -39.59 5.17 -46.89
N THR A 861 -40.83 5.60 -46.57
CA THR A 861 -41.84 6.06 -47.56
C THR A 861 -43.29 6.08 -47.00
N ASN A 862 -43.98 7.17 -47.35
CA ASN A 862 -45.42 7.30 -47.69
C ASN A 862 -46.55 7.16 -46.64
N ASP A 863 -47.08 8.35 -46.33
CA ASP A 863 -48.47 8.81 -46.58
C ASP A 863 -49.65 8.47 -45.64
N THR A 864 -50.24 9.58 -45.18
CA THR A 864 -51.66 9.94 -44.99
C THR A 864 -52.36 9.76 -43.64
N HIS A 865 -52.67 10.93 -43.03
CA HIS A 865 -53.91 11.36 -42.34
C HIS A 865 -54.46 10.49 -41.16
N THR A 866 -54.85 10.99 -39.97
CA THR A 866 -55.52 12.23 -39.53
C THR A 866 -55.38 12.45 -38.01
N GLU A 867 -55.24 13.72 -37.61
CA GLU A 867 -55.70 14.43 -36.39
C GLU A 867 -56.14 13.65 -35.12
N SER A 868 -55.52 13.98 -33.97
CA SER A 868 -56.21 14.74 -32.90
C SER A 868 -55.24 15.45 -31.95
N GLU A 869 -55.40 16.78 -31.88
CA GLU A 869 -55.02 17.75 -30.84
C GLU A 869 -55.45 17.31 -29.41
N ALA A 870 -54.94 17.78 -28.26
CA ALA A 870 -54.09 18.92 -27.93
C ALA A 870 -53.60 18.85 -26.46
N ALA A 871 -52.45 19.53 -26.23
CA ALA A 871 -52.09 20.45 -25.14
C ALA A 871 -52.27 20.03 -23.67
N ALA A 872 -51.21 19.87 -22.86
CA ALA A 872 -50.28 20.88 -22.34
C ALA A 872 -50.88 21.85 -21.32
N THR A 873 -50.27 21.93 -20.11
CA THR A 873 -49.95 23.16 -19.35
C THR A 873 -49.30 22.82 -17.98
N PRO A 874 -48.58 23.77 -17.32
CA PRO A 874 -47.18 23.55 -16.91
C PRO A 874 -46.90 23.70 -15.40
N PHE A 875 -45.64 23.41 -15.08
CA PHE A 875 -44.94 23.50 -13.79
C PHE A 875 -44.91 24.91 -13.18
N ILE A 876 -45.02 25.00 -11.85
CA ILE A 876 -44.66 26.18 -11.02
C ILE A 876 -43.69 25.71 -9.91
N PRO A 877 -42.65 26.50 -9.54
CA PRO A 877 -41.49 26.04 -8.75
C PRO A 877 -41.73 26.02 -7.24
N ALA A 878 -41.08 25.08 -6.56
CA ALA A 878 -41.15 24.87 -5.12
C ALA A 878 -40.28 25.87 -4.33
N SER A 879 -40.86 27.02 -4.01
CA SER A 879 -40.39 27.89 -2.92
C SER A 879 -41.58 28.33 -2.07
N ALA A 880 -42.27 27.39 -1.41
CA ALA A 880 -43.25 27.65 -0.36
C ALA A 880 -43.83 26.35 0.24
N CYS A 881 -43.09 25.60 1.05
CA CYS A 881 -43.66 24.53 1.88
C CYS A 881 -43.06 24.51 3.29
N MET A 882 -43.17 25.63 4.02
CA MET A 882 -42.92 25.69 5.47
C MET A 882 -44.21 25.98 6.25
N ALA A 883 -45.35 25.37 5.88
CA ALA A 883 -46.64 25.67 6.51
C ALA A 883 -47.68 24.54 6.55
N ILE A 884 -47.31 23.26 6.38
CA ILE A 884 -48.28 22.14 6.41
C ILE A 884 -47.97 21.08 7.50
N VAL A 885 -46.98 21.31 8.37
CA VAL A 885 -46.71 20.42 9.53
C VAL A 885 -47.44 20.86 10.82
N LEU A 886 -48.04 22.06 10.85
CA LEU A 886 -48.70 22.60 12.06
C LEU A 886 -50.23 22.43 12.14
N VAL A 887 -50.86 21.79 11.14
CA VAL A 887 -52.31 21.50 11.16
C VAL A 887 -52.62 20.03 11.42
N ALA A 888 -51.64 19.12 11.25
CA ALA A 888 -51.80 17.70 11.56
C ALA A 888 -51.63 17.36 13.06
N ALA A 889 -50.92 18.19 13.84
CA ALA A 889 -50.72 17.99 15.28
C ALA A 889 -51.87 18.53 16.16
N LEU A 890 -52.84 19.26 15.60
CA LEU A 890 -53.99 19.81 16.33
C LEU A 890 -55.31 19.02 16.13
N LEU A 891 -55.30 17.98 15.29
CA LEU A 891 -56.50 17.17 15.02
C LEU A 891 -56.42 15.71 15.54
N LEU A 892 -55.29 15.30 16.14
CA LEU A 892 -55.12 13.95 16.72
C LEU A 892 -55.25 13.88 18.25
N SER A 893 -55.70 14.95 18.93
CA SER A 893 -56.01 14.91 20.38
C SER A 893 -57.50 14.68 20.70
N ARG A 894 -58.28 14.09 19.80
CA ARG A 894 -59.65 13.63 20.10
C ARG A 894 -60.00 12.35 19.34
N ARG A 895 -59.90 11.21 20.06
CA ARG A 895 -60.55 9.88 19.81
C ARG A 895 -60.24 9.31 18.41
N GLN A 896 -59.49 8.23 18.25
CA GLN A 896 -59.47 6.93 18.93
C GLN A 896 -58.07 6.33 18.76
#